data_AF-A0A067BYP8-F1
#
_entry.id   AF-A0A067BYP8-F1
#
_cell.length_a   1.000
_cell.length_b   1.000
_cell.length_c   1.000
_cell.angle_alpha   90.00
_cell.angle_beta   90.00
_cell.angle_gamma   90.00
#
_symmetry.space_group_name_H-M   'P 1'
#
loop_
_entity.id
_entity.type
_entity.pdbx_description
1 polymer ?
#
loop_
_entity_poly.entity_id
_entity_poly.type
_entity_poly.pdbx_seq_one_letter_code
_entity_poly.pdbx_strand_id
1 'polypeptide(L)'
;MPRFGPHAWVHGLRQSAPSSVSGTMPATGTTMGMHHTALPSTIGVSGKSGDHGRKQLSAYGRIVSNLSAGALILLSLLTLIVLITEGMFDRLVMSNNGQSLDYFWAAYGETCELAPTGWVPQSCSALEVNATTPDAWASVGRILAAQWSLELQEASPLYITTCIVGGHTAVGWGVLIFIAGYDAYPACIPTTGGQPIAGIAMLESTVRDNHGVYLLTLYSDKNATMQSITHHRNTDGTSQDIVSTPLRTTIAIDGSYAADAIGTDFIVLSTPLTTRYTVNVYCISQIQVASDLGLPGWSQGKHGGIPVTPAWLCGNQVSNASELIAFQMILIVLTVLALNGDVYITFEGIRGLIAGKPVLTYAVLSGLERRKVLTLLIALNAAPSLLYLDVARIYVFSVNGYKIWCLSCLLVATFVSFTLLAGLSLLSAVPLPLPTKCVVYSAPIFLYTSIVTVSWTLSSNTNFMKANNMLFAGAAELAMNFNGVSWPSGSYVPYGVATVVQLFPQEILYPVFGSLLFSICVATLRLYWSTHALVLNLEWCASNGFLSHCNVPRVLTSLPLHPSQAIKIGNKMFCRPSTMALLGYASVTETEKHSLGVVPYDPKPHKETETYVVSVYWLGLAMLPTSFAWLRPYVAGVVVENHFKVQRQPRTAEALDRDHVYRYTRGNCVT
;
A
#
# COMPACT_ATOMS: atom_id res chain seq x y z
N MET A 1 -17.19 2.30 20.65
CA MET A 1 -18.64 2.59 20.58
C MET A 1 -18.83 4.08 20.28
N PRO A 2 -19.93 4.55 19.65
CA PRO A 2 -21.23 3.91 19.47
C PRO A 2 -21.44 3.26 18.08
N ARG A 3 -22.35 2.27 18.08
CA ARG A 3 -22.78 1.42 16.97
C ARG A 3 -24.01 2.01 16.29
N PHE A 4 -24.15 1.85 14.98
CA PHE A 4 -25.45 1.85 14.30
C PHE A 4 -25.50 0.72 13.27
N GLY A 5 -26.50 -0.14 13.42
CA GLY A 5 -26.91 -1.19 12.49
C GLY A 5 -28.28 -0.86 11.86
N PRO A 6 -28.78 -1.70 10.92
CA PRO A 6 -29.65 -1.27 9.83
C PRO A 6 -31.13 -1.67 9.98
N HIS A 7 -32.04 -0.84 9.46
CA HIS A 7 -33.43 -1.18 9.11
C HIS A 7 -33.66 -0.75 7.66
N ALA A 8 -33.83 -1.65 6.68
CA ALA A 8 -35.01 -2.47 6.37
C ALA A 8 -36.20 -1.65 5.82
N TRP A 9 -36.37 -1.65 4.49
CA TRP A 9 -37.65 -1.35 3.83
C TRP A 9 -37.81 -2.26 2.59
N VAL A 10 -38.76 -3.20 2.67
CA VAL A 10 -39.38 -3.91 1.55
C VAL A 10 -40.88 -3.99 1.85
N HIS A 11 -41.73 -3.43 0.98
CA HIS A 11 -42.92 -4.06 0.36
C HIS A 11 -43.97 -3.04 -0.13
N GLY A 12 -44.59 -3.37 -1.28
CA GLY A 12 -45.91 -2.90 -1.73
C GLY A 12 -45.92 -2.27 -3.13
N LEU A 13 -45.79 -3.02 -4.24
CA LEU A 13 -46.87 -3.67 -5.02
C LEU A 13 -48.18 -2.84 -5.17
N ARG A 14 -48.45 -2.32 -6.38
CA ARG A 14 -49.64 -2.70 -7.18
C ARG A 14 -49.64 -2.14 -8.60
N GLN A 15 -50.04 -3.01 -9.53
CA GLN A 15 -50.33 -2.78 -10.95
C GLN A 15 -51.73 -2.15 -11.14
N SER A 16 -51.91 -1.42 -12.24
CA SER A 16 -53.10 -1.52 -13.11
C SER A 16 -52.91 -0.74 -14.42
N ALA A 17 -53.01 -1.45 -15.55
CA ALA A 17 -53.49 -0.92 -16.84
C ALA A 17 -54.99 -1.35 -16.99
N PRO A 18 -55.73 -1.19 -18.12
CA PRO A 18 -55.51 -0.46 -19.39
C PRO A 18 -56.76 0.28 -19.95
N SER A 19 -56.67 0.90 -21.14
CA SER A 19 -57.70 1.11 -22.23
C SER A 19 -57.39 2.41 -23.01
N SER A 20 -57.05 2.44 -24.31
CA SER A 20 -57.74 2.15 -25.59
C SER A 20 -58.87 3.13 -25.97
N VAL A 21 -58.76 3.80 -27.14
CA VAL A 21 -59.78 4.34 -28.11
C VAL A 21 -59.02 5.33 -29.03
N SER A 22 -58.61 5.01 -30.27
CA SER A 22 -59.30 5.04 -31.59
C SER A 22 -59.72 6.43 -32.12
N GLY A 23 -59.48 6.67 -33.44
CA GLY A 23 -60.08 7.76 -34.23
C GLY A 23 -59.10 8.51 -35.15
N THR A 24 -58.83 8.02 -36.38
CA THR A 24 -59.40 8.48 -37.69
C THR A 24 -58.71 9.69 -38.35
N MET A 25 -58.12 9.44 -39.54
CA MET A 25 -57.87 10.42 -40.62
C MET A 25 -59.16 10.68 -41.44
N PRO A 26 -59.27 11.78 -42.22
CA PRO A 26 -58.90 11.81 -43.66
C PRO A 26 -58.23 13.15 -44.09
N ALA A 27 -57.24 13.23 -44.99
CA ALA A 27 -57.17 13.06 -46.45
C ALA A 27 -57.60 14.28 -47.32
N THR A 28 -56.93 14.41 -48.48
CA THR A 28 -57.08 15.36 -49.64
C THR A 28 -56.24 16.66 -49.60
N GLY A 29 -55.55 17.10 -50.66
CA GLY A 29 -55.33 16.61 -52.04
C GLY A 29 -54.54 17.64 -52.89
N THR A 30 -54.02 17.20 -54.06
CA THR A 30 -53.67 17.97 -55.29
C THR A 30 -52.52 19.02 -55.22
N THR A 31 -51.59 19.25 -56.17
CA THR A 31 -51.48 19.01 -57.64
C THR A 31 -50.03 19.23 -58.16
N MET A 32 -49.78 18.83 -59.42
CA MET A 32 -48.53 18.73 -60.22
C MET A 32 -47.70 20.01 -60.50
N GLY A 33 -46.42 19.79 -60.89
CA GLY A 33 -45.64 20.69 -61.78
C GLY A 33 -44.20 20.19 -62.07
N MET A 34 -43.87 19.92 -63.35
CA MET A 34 -42.56 19.46 -63.86
C MET A 34 -41.57 20.61 -64.15
N HIS A 35 -40.25 20.34 -64.02
CA HIS A 35 -39.17 20.42 -65.04
C HIS A 35 -37.78 20.97 -64.58
N HIS A 36 -36.77 20.10 -64.78
CA HIS A 36 -35.37 20.25 -65.21
C HIS A 36 -34.31 21.22 -64.58
N THR A 37 -33.12 20.60 -64.42
CA THR A 37 -31.72 21.05 -64.62
C THR A 37 -30.81 21.53 -63.47
N ALA A 38 -29.72 20.74 -63.30
CA ALA A 38 -28.31 21.05 -62.97
C ALA A 38 -27.85 21.39 -61.53
N LEU A 39 -26.72 20.74 -61.16
CA LEU A 39 -25.87 20.76 -59.93
C LEU A 39 -25.40 22.16 -59.45
N PRO A 40 -24.61 22.32 -58.35
CA PRO A 40 -24.38 21.52 -57.12
C PRO A 40 -24.54 22.36 -55.82
N SER A 41 -24.82 21.75 -54.65
CA SER A 41 -24.68 22.48 -53.38
C SER A 41 -24.29 21.59 -52.20
N THR A 42 -23.06 21.77 -51.76
CA THR A 42 -22.60 21.84 -50.36
C THR A 42 -23.72 21.71 -49.30
N ILE A 43 -23.73 20.60 -48.57
CA ILE A 43 -24.47 20.48 -47.31
C ILE A 43 -23.47 20.26 -46.18
N GLY A 44 -23.17 21.36 -45.49
CA GLY A 44 -22.60 21.34 -44.15
C GLY A 44 -23.63 20.76 -43.18
N VAL A 45 -23.25 19.67 -42.50
CA VAL A 45 -24.07 19.06 -41.46
C VAL A 45 -23.97 19.93 -40.20
N SER A 46 -25.02 20.71 -39.97
CA SER A 46 -25.29 21.41 -38.71
C SER A 46 -25.37 20.40 -37.56
N GLY A 47 -24.41 20.45 -36.64
CA GLY A 47 -24.37 19.61 -35.45
C GLY A 47 -25.41 20.04 -34.41
N LYS A 48 -26.33 19.14 -34.07
CA LYS A 48 -27.33 19.33 -33.00
C LYS A 48 -26.64 19.63 -31.65
N SER A 49 -27.15 20.63 -30.94
CA SER A 49 -26.73 21.11 -29.61
C SER A 49 -26.48 20.00 -28.56
N GLY A 50 -27.23 18.89 -28.59
CA GLY A 50 -27.05 17.76 -27.67
C GLY A 50 -25.75 16.96 -27.85
N ASP A 51 -25.13 17.01 -29.04
CA ASP A 51 -23.86 16.31 -29.32
C ASP A 51 -22.65 17.09 -28.77
N HIS A 52 -22.79 18.41 -28.60
CA HIS A 52 -21.77 19.26 -27.98
C HIS A 52 -21.66 19.01 -26.47
N GLY A 53 -22.78 18.97 -25.76
CA GLY A 53 -22.79 18.70 -24.31
C GLY A 53 -22.25 17.31 -23.94
N ARG A 54 -22.58 16.28 -24.74
CA ARG A 54 -22.09 14.91 -24.52
C ARG A 54 -20.58 14.77 -24.80
N LYS A 55 -20.06 15.47 -25.82
CA LYS A 55 -18.62 15.52 -26.13
C LYS A 55 -17.84 16.29 -25.06
N GLN A 56 -18.40 17.39 -24.55
CA GLN A 56 -17.80 18.17 -23.47
C GLN A 56 -17.74 17.37 -22.16
N LEU A 57 -18.82 16.68 -21.79
CA LEU A 57 -18.86 15.80 -20.61
C LEU A 57 -17.84 14.65 -20.71
N SER A 58 -17.68 14.05 -21.88
CA SER A 58 -16.67 13.02 -22.14
C SER A 58 -15.24 13.55 -22.00
N ALA A 59 -14.98 14.77 -22.47
CA ALA A 59 -13.68 15.43 -22.32
C ALA A 59 -13.37 15.73 -20.83
N TYR A 60 -14.35 16.22 -20.07
CA TYR A 60 -14.22 16.41 -18.62
C TYR A 60 -13.93 15.09 -17.90
N GLY A 61 -14.66 14.02 -18.21
CA GLY A 61 -14.43 12.70 -17.61
C GLY A 61 -13.02 12.15 -17.83
N ARG A 62 -12.41 12.41 -19.00
CA ARG A 62 -11.02 12.02 -19.30
C ARG A 62 -10.00 12.83 -18.51
N ILE A 63 -10.22 14.14 -18.37
CA ILE A 63 -9.35 15.01 -17.55
C ILE A 63 -9.42 14.58 -16.09
N VAL A 64 -10.62 14.36 -15.54
CA VAL A 64 -10.80 13.85 -14.18
C VAL A 64 -10.09 12.51 -14.00
N SER A 65 -10.18 11.60 -14.98
CA SER A 65 -9.47 10.32 -14.94
C SER A 65 -7.94 10.48 -14.98
N ASN A 66 -7.39 11.49 -15.66
CA ASN A 66 -5.96 11.76 -15.65
C ASN A 66 -5.50 12.41 -14.36
N LEU A 67 -6.30 13.33 -13.82
CA LEU A 67 -6.04 13.95 -12.53
C LEU A 67 -6.10 12.93 -11.41
N SER A 68 -7.07 11.99 -11.43
CA SER A 68 -7.14 10.90 -10.47
C SER A 68 -5.97 9.92 -10.61
N ALA A 69 -5.48 9.68 -11.82
CA ALA A 69 -4.29 8.88 -12.06
C ALA A 69 -3.02 9.55 -11.51
N GLY A 70 -2.83 10.83 -11.82
CA GLY A 70 -1.72 11.63 -11.30
C GLY A 70 -1.77 11.75 -9.78
N ALA A 71 -2.96 11.97 -9.21
CA ALA A 71 -3.19 12.00 -7.78
C ALA A 71 -2.88 10.65 -7.12
N LEU A 72 -3.22 9.51 -7.73
CA LEU A 72 -2.89 8.19 -7.19
C LEU A 72 -1.37 7.96 -7.13
N ILE A 73 -0.64 8.34 -8.18
CA ILE A 73 0.82 8.23 -8.19
C ILE A 73 1.43 9.19 -7.15
N LEU A 74 1.00 10.45 -7.10
CA LEU A 74 1.48 11.42 -6.10
C LEU A 74 1.14 11.00 -4.66
N LEU A 75 -0.04 10.43 -4.44
CA LEU A 75 -0.45 9.91 -3.15
C LEU A 75 0.42 8.71 -2.74
N SER A 76 0.79 7.84 -3.68
CA SER A 76 1.72 6.74 -3.39
C SER A 76 3.11 7.24 -2.99
N LEU A 77 3.61 8.30 -3.65
CA LEU A 77 4.87 8.97 -3.30
C LEU A 77 4.79 9.66 -1.94
N LEU A 78 3.69 10.36 -1.65
CA LEU A 78 3.46 10.99 -0.35
C LEU A 78 3.39 9.93 0.76
N THR A 79 2.67 8.84 0.53
CA THR A 79 2.56 7.71 1.46
C THR A 79 3.92 7.12 1.79
N LEU A 80 4.77 6.97 0.77
CA LEU A 80 6.15 6.53 0.94
C LEU A 80 6.94 7.48 1.83
N ILE A 81 6.89 8.80 1.57
CA ILE A 81 7.57 9.80 2.40
C ILE A 81 7.08 9.71 3.85
N VAL A 82 5.77 9.64 4.07
CA VAL A 82 5.17 9.52 5.40
C VAL A 82 5.70 8.27 6.13
N LEU A 83 5.72 7.11 5.48
CA LEU A 83 6.23 5.88 6.08
C LEU A 83 7.74 5.99 6.42
N ILE A 84 8.54 6.60 5.56
CA ILE A 84 9.96 6.84 5.86
C ILE A 84 10.11 7.75 7.08
N THR A 85 9.32 8.83 7.18
CA THR A 85 9.35 9.74 8.34
C THR A 85 8.81 9.10 9.62
N GLU A 86 7.91 8.12 9.48
CA GLU A 86 7.41 7.30 10.59
C GLU A 86 8.41 6.20 10.99
N GLY A 87 9.65 6.20 10.49
CA GLY A 87 10.72 5.33 10.99
C GLY A 87 10.68 3.89 10.48
N MET A 88 10.18 3.62 9.27
CA MET A 88 10.16 2.24 8.73
C MET A 88 11.53 1.55 8.64
N PHE A 89 12.64 2.30 8.72
CA PHE A 89 13.99 1.74 8.71
C PHE A 89 14.64 1.63 10.09
N ASP A 90 14.23 2.50 11.01
CA ASP A 90 14.69 2.53 12.40
C ASP A 90 13.61 3.23 13.23
N ARG A 91 13.02 2.50 14.17
CA ARG A 91 11.94 2.97 15.03
C ARG A 91 11.94 2.17 16.33
N LEU A 92 11.69 2.85 17.43
CA LEU A 92 11.52 2.27 18.76
C LEU A 92 10.40 3.04 19.46
N VAL A 93 9.32 2.33 19.79
CA VAL A 93 8.13 2.91 20.43
C VAL A 93 7.58 1.97 21.49
N MET A 94 6.86 2.53 22.46
CA MET A 94 6.16 1.68 23.42
C MET A 94 5.04 0.87 22.76
N SER A 95 5.06 -0.43 23.07
CA SER A 95 3.99 -1.39 22.90
C SER A 95 3.24 -1.48 24.22
N ASN A 96 2.04 -0.90 24.26
CA ASN A 96 1.23 -0.85 25.47
C ASN A 96 0.80 -2.25 25.89
N ASN A 97 0.69 -2.48 27.19
CA ASN A 97 0.21 -3.75 27.73
C ASN A 97 -0.62 -3.49 29.00
N GLY A 98 -1.88 -3.10 28.80
CA GLY A 98 -2.81 -2.82 29.89
C GLY A 98 -3.45 -4.08 30.43
N GLN A 99 -3.66 -4.18 31.75
CA GLN A 99 -4.24 -5.34 32.42
C GLN A 99 -5.69 -5.62 32.00
N SER A 100 -5.88 -6.26 30.84
CA SER A 100 -7.19 -6.59 30.27
C SER A 100 -7.10 -7.72 29.25
N LEU A 101 -8.25 -8.28 28.90
CA LEU A 101 -8.35 -9.34 27.88
C LEU A 101 -7.92 -8.87 26.48
N ASP A 102 -8.07 -7.58 26.17
CA ASP A 102 -7.67 -7.01 24.87
C ASP A 102 -6.14 -7.01 24.67
N TYR A 103 -5.39 -7.07 25.78
CA TYR A 103 -3.93 -7.26 25.81
C TYR A 103 -3.54 -8.68 26.27
N PHE A 104 -4.46 -9.64 26.17
CA PHE A 104 -4.22 -11.07 26.45
C PHE A 104 -3.86 -11.43 27.89
N TRP A 105 -4.19 -10.58 28.87
CA TRP A 105 -4.01 -10.92 30.27
C TRP A 105 -4.96 -12.03 30.69
N ALA A 106 -4.48 -12.96 31.51
CA ALA A 106 -5.29 -13.97 32.18
C ALA A 106 -4.66 -14.38 33.52
N ALA A 107 -5.49 -14.88 34.42
CA ALA A 107 -5.02 -15.51 35.66
C ALA A 107 -4.32 -16.84 35.37
N TYR A 108 -3.26 -17.15 36.11
CA TYR A 108 -2.52 -18.40 36.00
C TYR A 108 -2.49 -19.16 37.33
N GLY A 109 -2.16 -18.50 38.44
CA GLY A 109 -2.13 -19.10 39.77
C GLY A 109 -2.14 -18.06 40.89
N GLU A 110 -2.64 -18.47 42.06
CA GLU A 110 -2.78 -17.64 43.27
C GLU A 110 -2.43 -18.47 44.51
N THR A 111 -1.27 -19.15 44.51
CA THR A 111 -0.87 -19.97 45.67
C THR A 111 0.52 -19.64 46.20
N CYS A 112 1.42 -19.10 45.37
CA CYS A 112 2.77 -18.74 45.80
C CYS A 112 2.80 -17.71 46.94
N GLU A 113 3.56 -18.02 47.98
CA GLU A 113 3.89 -17.09 49.06
C GLU A 113 5.40 -16.82 49.04
N LEU A 114 5.78 -15.56 49.20
CA LEU A 114 7.18 -15.12 49.16
C LEU A 114 7.63 -14.71 50.56
N ALA A 115 8.74 -15.29 51.02
CA ALA A 115 9.40 -14.97 52.28
C ALA A 115 10.79 -14.34 52.03
N PRO A 116 11.48 -13.80 53.05
CA PRO A 116 12.79 -13.17 52.90
C PRO A 116 13.89 -14.04 52.25
N THR A 117 13.75 -15.36 52.28
CA THR A 117 14.71 -16.31 51.69
C THR A 117 14.29 -16.84 50.32
N GLY A 118 13.14 -16.42 49.78
CA GLY A 118 12.55 -16.92 48.54
C GLY A 118 11.15 -17.51 48.75
N TRP A 119 10.71 -18.39 47.84
CA TRP A 119 9.41 -19.04 47.94
C TRP A 119 9.23 -19.81 49.25
N VAL A 120 8.07 -19.66 49.88
CA VAL A 120 7.69 -20.50 51.03
C VAL A 120 7.56 -21.95 50.55
N PRO A 121 8.17 -22.93 51.22
CA PRO A 121 8.10 -24.33 50.80
C PRO A 121 6.65 -24.80 50.61
N GLN A 122 6.38 -25.43 49.47
CA GLN A 122 5.05 -25.98 49.11
C GLN A 122 3.91 -24.95 48.96
N SER A 123 4.20 -23.65 48.96
CA SER A 123 3.17 -22.62 48.70
C SER A 123 2.77 -22.56 47.21
N CYS A 124 3.75 -22.57 46.31
CA CYS A 124 3.51 -22.55 44.87
C CYS A 124 2.92 -23.86 44.34
N SER A 125 1.95 -23.74 43.44
CA SER A 125 1.33 -24.88 42.78
C SER A 125 2.29 -25.55 41.80
N ALA A 126 2.07 -26.82 41.48
CA ALA A 126 2.86 -27.51 40.46
C ALA A 126 2.74 -26.84 39.07
N LEU A 127 1.59 -26.20 38.80
CA LEU A 127 1.35 -25.47 37.56
C LEU A 127 2.23 -24.21 37.45
N GLU A 128 2.39 -23.48 38.55
CA GLU A 128 3.29 -22.32 38.62
C GLU A 128 4.76 -22.72 38.51
N VAL A 129 5.19 -23.70 39.30
CA VAL A 129 6.59 -24.16 39.28
C VAL A 129 7.01 -24.69 37.91
N ASN A 130 6.08 -25.37 37.20
CA ASN A 130 6.34 -25.91 35.87
C ASN A 130 6.42 -24.84 34.77
N ALA A 131 6.18 -23.55 35.06
CA ALA A 131 6.34 -22.48 34.08
C ALA A 131 7.77 -22.35 33.56
N THR A 132 8.75 -22.70 34.40
CA THR A 132 10.18 -22.72 34.10
C THR A 132 10.80 -24.05 34.51
N THR A 133 12.14 -24.14 34.49
CA THR A 133 12.84 -25.24 35.19
C THR A 133 12.73 -25.03 36.72
N PRO A 134 12.80 -26.10 37.53
CA PRO A 134 12.75 -25.98 38.99
C PRO A 134 13.85 -25.09 39.57
N ASP A 135 15.08 -25.18 39.03
CA ASP A 135 16.22 -24.39 39.50
C ASP A 135 16.04 -22.90 39.16
N ALA A 136 15.57 -22.59 37.95
CA ALA A 136 15.24 -21.23 37.57
C ALA A 136 14.10 -20.68 38.44
N TRP A 137 13.04 -21.46 38.69
CA TRP A 137 11.92 -21.05 39.54
C TRP A 137 12.38 -20.70 40.95
N ALA A 138 13.22 -21.55 41.56
CA ALA A 138 13.78 -21.30 42.88
C ALA A 138 14.59 -19.99 42.91
N SER A 139 15.37 -19.72 41.86
CA SER A 139 16.14 -18.47 41.75
C SER A 139 15.26 -17.25 41.51
N VAL A 140 14.18 -17.34 40.72
CA VAL A 140 13.18 -16.27 40.60
C VAL A 140 12.68 -15.86 41.99
N GLY A 141 12.31 -16.82 42.84
CA GLY A 141 11.85 -16.54 44.20
C GLY A 141 12.91 -15.83 45.05
N ARG A 142 14.16 -16.29 45.00
CA ARG A 142 15.26 -15.63 45.73
C ARG A 142 15.49 -14.19 45.26
N ILE A 143 15.44 -13.97 43.95
CA ILE A 143 15.62 -12.63 43.37
C ILE A 143 14.46 -11.72 43.76
N LEU A 144 13.20 -12.17 43.61
CA LEU A 144 12.04 -11.40 44.04
C LEU A 144 12.12 -11.05 45.54
N ALA A 145 12.48 -12.01 46.40
CA ALA A 145 12.64 -11.77 47.83
C ALA A 145 13.72 -10.73 48.15
N ALA A 146 14.85 -10.78 47.45
CA ALA A 146 15.92 -9.79 47.62
C ALA A 146 15.46 -8.39 47.17
N GLN A 147 14.76 -8.30 46.04
CA GLN A 147 14.38 -7.03 45.39
C GLN A 147 13.13 -6.38 46.01
N TRP A 148 12.26 -7.18 46.63
CA TRP A 148 11.13 -6.72 47.46
C TRP A 148 11.44 -6.82 48.96
N SER A 149 12.72 -6.81 49.35
CA SER A 149 13.13 -6.95 50.75
C SER A 149 12.54 -5.87 51.68
N LEU A 150 12.37 -4.63 51.20
CA LEU A 150 11.71 -3.55 51.95
C LEU A 150 10.20 -3.79 52.13
N GLU A 151 9.58 -4.50 51.19
CA GLU A 151 8.18 -4.91 51.28
C GLU A 151 8.01 -6.03 52.30
N LEU A 152 8.92 -7.00 52.27
CA LEU A 152 8.95 -8.13 53.18
C LEU A 152 9.22 -7.75 54.65
N GLN A 153 9.76 -6.55 54.89
CA GLN A 153 9.86 -5.98 56.24
C GLN A 153 8.51 -5.48 56.77
N GLU A 154 7.55 -5.13 55.90
CA GLU A 154 6.20 -4.73 56.30
C GLU A 154 5.26 -5.93 56.43
N ALA A 155 5.29 -6.85 55.47
CA ALA A 155 4.50 -8.08 55.53
C ALA A 155 5.31 -9.27 55.01
N SER A 156 5.32 -10.35 55.80
CA SER A 156 5.98 -11.62 55.44
C SER A 156 5.07 -12.78 55.88
N PRO A 157 4.57 -13.62 54.95
CA PRO A 157 4.89 -13.61 53.52
C PRO A 157 4.18 -12.50 52.74
N LEU A 158 4.65 -12.23 51.51
CA LEU A 158 3.86 -11.56 50.48
C LEU A 158 3.07 -12.59 49.67
N TYR A 159 1.83 -12.25 49.31
CA TYR A 159 0.94 -13.10 48.52
C TYR A 159 1.14 -12.80 47.03
N ILE A 160 1.67 -13.79 46.29
CA ILE A 160 2.05 -13.60 44.89
C ILE A 160 0.99 -14.22 43.98
N THR A 161 0.40 -13.38 43.14
CA THR A 161 -0.43 -13.83 42.03
C THR A 161 0.41 -13.97 40.78
N THR A 162 0.33 -15.12 40.13
CA THR A 162 0.89 -15.35 38.80
C THR A 162 -0.16 -15.13 37.73
N CYS A 163 0.18 -14.31 36.75
CA CYS A 163 -0.63 -14.02 35.58
C CYS A 163 0.13 -14.42 34.33
N ILE A 164 -0.59 -14.66 33.24
CA ILE A 164 -0.01 -14.81 31.92
C ILE A 164 -0.50 -13.70 31.01
N VAL A 165 0.37 -13.27 30.10
CA VAL A 165 -0.01 -12.50 28.92
C VAL A 165 0.21 -13.42 27.72
N GLY A 166 -0.86 -13.75 26.99
CA GLY A 166 -0.82 -14.76 25.94
C GLY A 166 -0.92 -16.18 26.50
N GLY A 167 -0.06 -17.10 26.04
CA GLY A 167 -0.02 -18.49 26.52
C GLY A 167 -1.17 -19.36 26.01
N HIS A 168 -1.75 -19.01 24.86
CA HIS A 168 -2.78 -19.80 24.20
C HIS A 168 -2.66 -19.75 22.67
N THR A 169 -3.33 -20.68 21.99
CA THR A 169 -3.13 -20.96 20.55
C THR A 169 -3.47 -19.80 19.62
N ALA A 170 -4.34 -18.88 20.02
CA ALA A 170 -4.68 -17.71 19.21
C ALA A 170 -3.64 -16.58 19.29
N VAL A 171 -2.77 -16.59 20.30
CA VAL A 171 -1.66 -15.63 20.47
C VAL A 171 -0.33 -16.24 20.02
N GLY A 172 -0.06 -17.50 20.36
CA GLY A 172 1.12 -18.22 19.85
C GLY A 172 2.43 -17.92 20.57
N TRP A 173 2.43 -17.00 21.54
CA TRP A 173 3.53 -16.64 22.43
C TRP A 173 2.96 -16.35 23.82
N GLY A 174 3.80 -16.26 24.85
CA GLY A 174 3.34 -15.78 26.14
C GLY A 174 4.45 -15.48 27.13
N VAL A 175 4.13 -14.72 28.16
CA VAL A 175 5.04 -14.34 29.25
C VAL A 175 4.34 -14.48 30.60
N LEU A 176 5.12 -14.59 31.67
CA LEU A 176 4.62 -14.74 33.03
C LEU A 176 4.79 -13.45 33.83
N ILE A 177 3.75 -13.02 34.52
CA ILE A 177 3.76 -11.82 35.36
C ILE A 177 3.53 -12.22 36.82
N PHE A 178 4.23 -11.59 37.74
CA PHE A 178 4.05 -11.73 39.18
C PHE A 178 3.51 -10.43 39.76
N ILE A 179 2.43 -10.48 40.53
CA ILE A 179 1.88 -9.34 41.25
C ILE A 179 1.88 -9.65 42.74
N ALA A 180 2.56 -8.82 43.53
CA ALA A 180 2.71 -9.02 44.97
C ALA A 180 1.71 -8.19 45.77
N GLY A 181 0.97 -8.83 46.68
CA GLY A 181 0.11 -8.18 47.66
C GLY A 181 0.61 -8.40 49.09
N TYR A 182 0.30 -7.46 49.99
CA TYR A 182 0.67 -7.58 51.41
C TYR A 182 -0.24 -8.54 52.17
N ASP A 183 -1.55 -8.45 51.94
CA ASP A 183 -2.57 -9.12 52.78
C ASP A 183 -3.42 -10.14 52.01
N ALA A 184 -3.35 -10.11 50.67
CA ALA A 184 -4.14 -10.97 49.79
C ALA A 184 -3.50 -11.06 48.39
N TYR A 185 -3.92 -12.06 47.61
CA TYR A 185 -3.55 -12.24 46.20
C TYR A 185 -4.17 -11.15 45.32
N PRO A 186 -3.38 -10.26 44.67
CA PRO A 186 -3.92 -9.22 43.78
C PRO A 186 -4.44 -9.78 42.46
N ALA A 187 -5.50 -9.20 41.89
CA ALA A 187 -6.08 -9.70 40.65
C ALA A 187 -5.19 -9.41 39.41
N CYS A 188 -5.14 -10.35 38.46
CA CYS A 188 -4.46 -10.13 37.18
C CYS A 188 -5.14 -9.08 36.29
N ILE A 189 -6.47 -8.97 36.37
CA ILE A 189 -7.30 -8.04 35.60
C ILE A 189 -8.21 -7.30 36.59
N PRO A 190 -7.73 -6.20 37.19
CA PRO A 190 -8.54 -5.41 38.11
C PRO A 190 -9.69 -4.74 37.36
N THR A 191 -10.87 -4.71 37.96
CA THR A 191 -12.09 -4.21 37.30
C THR A 191 -12.58 -2.87 37.83
N THR A 192 -12.04 -2.39 38.95
CA THR A 192 -12.49 -1.15 39.60
C THR A 192 -11.32 -0.38 40.19
N GLY A 193 -10.83 0.65 39.47
CA GLY A 193 -9.80 1.56 39.95
C GLY A 193 -8.44 0.90 40.24
N GLY A 194 -7.61 1.58 41.03
CA GLY A 194 -6.29 1.08 41.42
C GLY A 194 -6.38 0.03 42.53
N GLN A 195 -5.84 -1.16 42.29
CA GLN A 195 -5.58 -2.15 43.34
C GLN A 195 -4.20 -1.92 43.97
N PRO A 196 -4.07 -1.86 45.30
CA PRO A 196 -2.79 -1.66 45.95
C PRO A 196 -1.92 -2.92 45.86
N ILE A 197 -0.66 -2.75 45.44
CA ILE A 197 0.34 -3.83 45.33
C ILE A 197 1.66 -3.43 46.00
N ALA A 198 2.43 -4.42 46.43
CA ALA A 198 3.80 -4.27 46.91
C ALA A 198 4.80 -4.17 45.74
N GLY A 199 4.49 -4.82 44.62
CA GLY A 199 5.36 -4.84 43.45
C GLY A 199 4.78 -5.65 42.31
N ILE A 200 5.37 -5.50 41.12
CA ILE A 200 5.01 -6.25 39.92
C ILE A 200 6.28 -6.62 39.15
N ALA A 201 6.34 -7.83 38.63
CA ALA A 201 7.49 -8.32 37.87
C ALA A 201 7.04 -9.10 36.64
N MET A 202 7.81 -9.02 35.56
CA MET A 202 7.60 -9.71 34.30
C MET A 202 8.77 -10.65 34.05
N LEU A 203 8.46 -11.92 33.78
CA LEU A 203 9.41 -12.97 33.47
C LEU A 203 9.18 -13.47 32.04
N GLU A 204 10.25 -13.38 31.28
CA GLU A 204 10.31 -13.61 29.85
C GLU A 204 11.53 -14.49 29.54
N SER A 205 11.79 -14.75 28.27
CA SER A 205 13.04 -15.35 27.82
C SER A 205 13.77 -14.45 26.83
N THR A 206 15.10 -14.59 26.77
CA THR A 206 15.95 -13.88 25.83
C THR A 206 17.15 -14.75 25.47
N VAL A 207 18.03 -14.24 24.59
CA VAL A 207 19.31 -14.88 24.27
C VAL A 207 20.44 -14.03 24.83
N ARG A 208 21.35 -14.66 25.58
CA ARG A 208 22.61 -14.06 26.04
C ARG A 208 23.73 -15.04 25.74
N ASP A 209 24.82 -14.55 25.15
CA ASP A 209 25.98 -15.37 24.78
C ASP A 209 25.61 -16.64 23.97
N ASN A 210 24.64 -16.51 23.05
CA ASN A 210 24.07 -17.60 22.25
C ASN A 210 23.34 -18.71 23.03
N HIS A 211 22.94 -18.45 24.27
CA HIS A 211 22.14 -19.35 25.08
C HIS A 211 20.81 -18.71 25.48
N GLY A 212 19.75 -19.51 25.47
CA GLY A 212 18.45 -19.09 26.00
C GLY A 212 18.50 -18.95 27.52
N VAL A 213 18.10 -17.78 28.03
CA VAL A 213 17.99 -17.47 29.47
C VAL A 213 16.66 -16.81 29.75
N TYR A 214 16.17 -16.90 30.99
CA TYR A 214 15.01 -16.12 31.42
C TYR A 214 15.44 -14.68 31.72
N LEU A 215 14.56 -13.71 31.50
CA LEU A 215 14.75 -12.30 31.81
C LEU A 215 13.64 -11.85 32.77
N LEU A 216 14.02 -11.41 33.97
CA LEU A 216 13.12 -10.88 34.97
C LEU A 216 13.27 -9.35 35.03
N THR A 217 12.19 -8.62 34.78
CA THR A 217 12.12 -7.15 34.89
C THR A 217 11.09 -6.79 35.96
N LEU A 218 11.44 -5.97 36.96
CA LEU A 218 10.57 -5.73 38.11
C LEU A 218 10.48 -4.27 38.57
N TYR A 219 9.35 -4.00 39.23
CA TYR A 219 9.02 -2.81 40.00
C TYR A 219 8.80 -3.18 41.48
N SER A 220 9.30 -2.33 42.38
CA SER A 220 9.22 -2.45 43.84
C SER A 220 8.73 -1.11 44.37
N ASP A 221 7.62 -1.10 45.09
CA ASP A 221 6.90 0.12 45.44
C ASP A 221 7.67 0.99 46.45
N LYS A 222 8.31 0.39 47.46
CA LYS A 222 9.15 1.06 48.46
C LYS A 222 10.57 1.33 48.00
N ASN A 223 10.99 0.83 46.85
CA ASN A 223 12.30 1.16 46.32
C ASN A 223 12.28 2.58 45.75
N ALA A 224 12.93 3.51 46.44
CA ALA A 224 12.97 4.92 46.05
C ALA A 224 13.48 5.16 44.61
N THR A 225 14.35 4.29 44.06
CA THR A 225 14.82 4.44 42.67
C THR A 225 13.76 4.08 41.63
N MET A 226 12.72 3.35 42.02
CA MET A 226 11.60 2.94 41.18
C MET A 226 10.34 3.77 41.42
N GLN A 227 10.39 4.75 42.33
CA GLN A 227 9.28 5.67 42.57
C GLN A 227 9.31 6.91 41.66
N SER A 228 10.35 7.09 40.84
CA SER A 228 10.39 8.19 39.86
C SER A 228 9.83 7.77 38.51
N ILE A 229 9.12 8.71 37.87
CA ILE A 229 8.57 8.57 36.53
C ILE A 229 9.44 9.36 35.54
N THR A 230 9.74 8.74 34.40
CA THR A 230 10.44 9.37 33.28
C THR A 230 9.50 9.52 32.10
N HIS A 231 9.42 10.72 31.53
CA HIS A 231 8.72 10.98 30.28
C HIS A 231 9.56 10.47 29.10
N HIS A 232 9.32 9.23 28.67
CA HIS A 232 10.01 8.66 27.53
C HIS A 232 9.45 9.24 26.22
N ARG A 233 10.34 9.73 25.35
CA ARG A 233 9.98 10.19 24.00
C ARG A 233 10.28 9.09 23.00
N ASN A 234 9.22 8.54 22.42
CA ASN A 234 9.29 7.56 21.34
C ASN A 234 9.91 8.18 20.08
N THR A 235 10.46 7.34 19.19
CA THR A 235 11.07 7.81 17.94
C THR A 235 10.07 8.44 16.97
N ASP A 236 8.77 8.12 17.10
CA ASP A 236 7.69 8.71 16.30
C ASP A 236 7.18 10.06 16.86
N GLY A 237 7.85 10.60 17.88
CA GLY A 237 7.53 11.88 18.50
C GLY A 237 6.42 11.82 19.55
N THR A 238 5.76 10.68 19.75
CA THR A 238 4.85 10.47 20.88
C THR A 238 5.63 10.33 22.19
N SER A 239 4.95 10.51 23.32
CA SER A 239 5.56 10.38 24.64
C SER A 239 4.71 9.49 25.54
N GLN A 240 5.37 8.74 26.40
CA GLN A 240 4.74 7.90 27.40
C GLN A 240 5.55 7.89 28.70
N ASP A 241 4.85 7.66 29.80
CA ASP A 241 5.42 7.69 31.14
C ASP A 241 5.83 6.28 31.55
N ILE A 242 7.10 6.15 31.97
CA ILE A 242 7.68 4.89 32.41
C ILE A 242 8.33 5.04 33.78
N VAL A 243 8.39 3.96 34.54
CA VAL A 243 9.17 3.92 35.77
C VAL A 243 10.66 4.04 35.43
N SER A 244 11.37 4.89 36.17
CA SER A 244 12.82 5.03 36.03
C SER A 244 13.54 3.74 36.45
N THR A 245 14.47 3.29 35.61
CA THR A 245 15.45 2.23 35.94
C THR A 245 14.83 0.97 36.56
N PRO A 246 13.96 0.23 35.84
CA PRO A 246 13.49 -1.06 36.33
C PRO A 246 14.69 -1.99 36.55
N LEU A 247 14.64 -2.83 37.58
CA LEU A 247 15.69 -3.81 37.82
C LEU A 247 15.47 -5.01 36.92
N ARG A 248 16.57 -5.47 36.34
CA ARG A 248 16.60 -6.53 35.34
C ARG A 248 17.63 -7.58 35.71
N THR A 249 17.26 -8.85 35.61
CA THR A 249 18.12 -9.98 35.97
C THR A 249 17.92 -11.11 34.97
N THR A 250 19.00 -11.64 34.43
CA THR A 250 18.98 -12.86 33.62
C THR A 250 19.16 -14.08 34.51
N ILE A 251 18.43 -15.15 34.21
CA ILE A 251 18.43 -16.39 34.99
C ILE A 251 18.61 -17.55 34.00
N ALA A 252 19.69 -18.30 34.15
CA ALA A 252 19.93 -19.49 33.35
C ALA A 252 19.03 -20.66 33.82
N ILE A 253 18.94 -21.68 32.98
CA ILE A 253 18.11 -22.87 33.24
C ILE A 253 18.53 -23.66 34.49
N ASP A 254 19.80 -23.51 34.91
CA ASP A 254 20.39 -24.12 36.11
C ASP A 254 20.21 -23.25 37.37
N GLY A 255 19.50 -22.13 37.25
CA GLY A 255 19.24 -21.20 38.34
C GLY A 255 20.37 -20.22 38.63
N SER A 256 21.50 -20.24 37.91
CA SER A 256 22.50 -19.16 37.99
C SER A 256 21.92 -17.86 37.43
N TYR A 257 22.29 -16.71 38.00
CA TYR A 257 21.71 -15.42 37.61
C TYR A 257 22.70 -14.27 37.68
N ALA A 258 22.45 -13.24 36.87
CA ALA A 258 23.26 -12.02 36.80
C ALA A 258 22.39 -10.79 36.50
N ALA A 259 22.86 -9.61 36.92
CA ALA A 259 22.19 -8.36 36.56
C ALA A 259 22.29 -8.11 35.04
N ASP A 260 21.21 -7.62 34.42
CA ASP A 260 21.16 -7.36 32.98
C ASP A 260 20.88 -5.87 32.70
N ALA A 261 21.90 -5.12 32.31
CA ALA A 261 21.73 -3.70 32.00
C ALA A 261 21.00 -3.47 30.65
N ILE A 262 21.00 -4.48 29.77
CA ILE A 262 20.53 -4.37 28.39
C ILE A 262 19.00 -4.38 28.35
N GLY A 263 18.38 -5.40 28.96
CA GLY A 263 16.94 -5.60 28.99
C GLY A 263 16.32 -5.94 27.64
N THR A 264 17.12 -6.21 26.61
CA THR A 264 16.64 -6.53 25.27
C THR A 264 16.19 -7.99 25.18
N ASP A 265 15.06 -8.20 24.56
CA ASP A 265 14.40 -9.46 24.31
C ASP A 265 13.64 -9.41 22.97
N PHE A 266 12.83 -10.44 22.70
CA PHE A 266 12.07 -10.62 21.47
C PHE A 266 12.86 -10.36 20.18
N ILE A 267 14.10 -10.85 20.13
CA ILE A 267 14.97 -10.65 18.98
C ILE A 267 14.53 -11.57 17.85
N VAL A 268 13.90 -11.00 16.82
CA VAL A 268 13.33 -11.75 15.69
C VAL A 268 13.85 -11.18 14.37
N LEU A 269 14.25 -12.07 13.46
CA LEU A 269 14.72 -11.70 12.13
C LEU A 269 13.64 -11.93 11.07
N SER A 270 13.45 -10.98 10.15
CA SER A 270 12.57 -11.13 9.00
C SER A 270 13.22 -10.62 7.72
N THR A 271 13.02 -11.31 6.59
CA THR A 271 13.71 -11.05 5.31
C THR A 271 12.74 -10.84 4.14
N PRO A 272 11.86 -9.82 4.18
CA PRO A 272 10.84 -9.55 3.16
C PRO A 272 11.36 -9.39 1.72
N LEU A 273 12.56 -8.84 1.58
CA LEU A 273 13.19 -8.60 0.28
C LEU A 273 14.29 -9.63 0.03
N THR A 274 15.30 -9.64 0.89
CA THR A 274 16.48 -10.53 0.83
C THR A 274 17.21 -10.45 2.18
N THR A 275 18.12 -11.37 2.45
CA THR A 275 19.02 -11.36 3.62
C THR A 275 19.88 -10.09 3.72
N ARG A 276 20.13 -9.37 2.62
CA ARG A 276 20.84 -8.07 2.63
C ARG A 276 20.06 -6.98 3.36
N TYR A 277 18.73 -7.04 3.30
CA TYR A 277 17.81 -6.06 3.90
C TYR A 277 16.98 -6.71 5.00
N THR A 278 17.66 -7.35 5.94
CA THR A 278 17.03 -8.00 7.10
C THR A 278 16.41 -6.94 8.01
N VAL A 279 15.18 -7.20 8.43
CA VAL A 279 14.50 -6.48 9.51
C VAL A 279 14.85 -7.17 10.81
N ASN A 280 15.62 -6.51 11.66
CA ASN A 280 15.93 -6.96 13.01
C ASN A 280 14.92 -6.34 13.98
N VAL A 281 14.02 -7.16 14.52
CA VAL A 281 13.02 -6.77 15.50
C VAL A 281 13.59 -7.05 16.89
N TYR A 282 13.35 -6.14 17.83
CA TYR A 282 13.71 -6.33 19.23
C TYR A 282 12.75 -5.56 20.12
N CYS A 283 12.64 -5.99 21.37
CA CYS A 283 11.94 -5.28 22.42
C CYS A 283 12.88 -5.02 23.60
N ILE A 284 12.49 -4.07 24.46
CA ILE A 284 13.15 -3.80 25.74
C ILE A 284 12.07 -3.79 26.80
N SER A 285 12.16 -4.70 27.76
CA SER A 285 11.18 -4.85 28.85
C SER A 285 11.18 -3.62 29.75
N GLN A 286 10.01 -3.05 30.00
CA GLN A 286 9.81 -1.83 30.78
C GLN A 286 8.62 -1.97 31.74
N ILE A 287 8.50 -1.03 32.68
CA ILE A 287 7.31 -0.84 33.49
C ILE A 287 6.73 0.52 33.11
N GLN A 288 5.53 0.53 32.52
CA GLN A 288 4.84 1.74 32.08
C GLN A 288 3.81 2.20 33.09
N VAL A 289 3.50 3.49 33.06
CA VAL A 289 2.42 4.07 33.84
C VAL A 289 1.07 3.74 33.18
N ALA A 290 0.15 3.17 33.94
CA ALA A 290 -1.10 2.59 33.41
C ALA A 290 -2.28 3.58 33.31
N SER A 291 -2.16 4.79 33.87
CA SER A 291 -3.28 5.75 34.00
C SER A 291 -3.94 6.13 32.67
N ASP A 292 -3.14 6.24 31.61
CA ASP A 292 -3.58 6.81 30.34
C ASP A 292 -4.10 5.75 29.35
N LEU A 293 -4.19 4.50 29.80
CA LEU A 293 -4.61 3.36 28.97
C LEU A 293 -6.13 3.17 28.94
N GLY A 294 -6.90 3.95 29.71
CA GLY A 294 -8.37 3.87 29.72
C GLY A 294 -8.91 2.56 30.31
N LEU A 295 -8.18 1.95 31.25
CA LEU A 295 -8.54 0.68 31.87
C LEU A 295 -9.59 0.87 32.98
N PRO A 296 -10.51 -0.11 33.18
CA PRO A 296 -11.48 -0.06 34.28
C PRO A 296 -10.82 -0.25 35.66
N GLY A 297 -9.67 -0.93 35.72
CA GLY A 297 -8.81 -1.02 36.89
C GLY A 297 -7.36 -1.35 36.51
N TRP A 298 -6.44 -1.15 37.45
CA TRP A 298 -4.99 -1.32 37.25
C TRP A 298 -4.27 -1.62 38.57
N SER A 299 -3.05 -2.14 38.50
CA SER A 299 -2.18 -2.30 39.67
C SER A 299 -1.51 -0.97 40.03
N GLN A 300 -1.47 -0.66 41.32
CA GLN A 300 -0.95 0.61 41.83
C GLN A 300 -0.08 0.36 43.06
N GLY A 301 1.12 0.93 43.09
CA GLY A 301 1.97 0.87 44.28
C GLY A 301 1.24 1.43 45.51
N LYS A 302 1.20 0.70 46.62
CA LYS A 302 0.46 1.07 47.84
C LYS A 302 0.98 2.37 48.47
N HIS A 303 2.29 2.56 48.47
CA HIS A 303 3.02 3.68 49.09
C HIS A 303 3.37 4.76 48.07
N GLY A 304 3.87 4.38 46.91
CA GLY A 304 4.23 5.32 45.84
C GLY A 304 3.03 5.87 45.09
N GLY A 305 1.89 5.17 45.11
CA GLY A 305 0.67 5.58 44.41
C GLY A 305 0.79 5.55 42.88
N ILE A 306 1.83 4.93 42.32
CA ILE A 306 2.09 4.92 40.88
C ILE A 306 1.28 3.80 40.23
N PRO A 307 0.42 4.08 39.24
CA PRO A 307 -0.30 3.05 38.50
C PRO A 307 0.67 2.40 37.51
N VAL A 308 0.94 1.10 37.65
CA VAL A 308 1.99 0.40 36.91
C VAL A 308 1.45 -0.81 36.15
N THR A 309 2.05 -1.07 34.99
CA THR A 309 1.89 -2.34 34.27
C THR A 309 3.18 -2.65 33.49
N PRO A 310 3.59 -3.92 33.35
CA PRO A 310 4.70 -4.29 32.48
C PRO A 310 4.36 -3.96 31.02
N ALA A 311 5.36 -3.54 30.25
CA ALA A 311 5.24 -3.21 28.83
C ALA A 311 6.59 -3.33 28.12
N TRP A 312 6.62 -3.00 26.82
CA TRP A 312 7.83 -3.14 26.02
C TRP A 312 8.07 -1.93 25.14
N LEU A 313 9.31 -1.46 25.08
CA LEU A 313 9.76 -0.63 23.96
C LEU A 313 10.13 -1.57 22.82
N CYS A 314 9.26 -1.70 21.83
CA CYS A 314 9.49 -2.55 20.67
C CYS A 314 9.86 -1.73 19.45
N GLY A 315 10.79 -2.27 18.66
CA GLY A 315 11.37 -1.55 17.55
C GLY A 315 11.94 -2.45 16.48
N ASN A 316 12.46 -1.79 15.45
CA ASN A 316 13.14 -2.45 14.35
C ASN A 316 14.38 -1.69 13.91
N GLN A 317 15.33 -2.42 13.35
CA GLN A 317 16.45 -1.88 12.61
C GLN A 317 16.60 -2.63 11.28
N VAL A 318 16.70 -1.90 10.17
CA VAL A 318 16.83 -2.49 8.84
C VAL A 318 18.28 -2.45 8.38
N SER A 319 18.84 -3.62 8.07
CA SER A 319 20.19 -3.73 7.51
C SER A 319 20.28 -3.05 6.14
N ASN A 320 21.35 -2.30 5.90
CA ASN A 320 21.62 -1.57 4.65
C ASN A 320 20.47 -0.63 4.21
N ALA A 321 19.75 -0.02 5.16
CA ALA A 321 18.64 0.88 4.89
C ALA A 321 18.99 2.05 3.96
N SER A 322 20.21 2.60 4.06
CA SER A 322 20.68 3.70 3.22
C SER A 322 20.69 3.36 1.72
N GLU A 323 20.98 2.10 1.36
CA GLU A 323 20.93 1.63 -0.02
C GLU A 323 19.49 1.65 -0.54
N LEU A 324 18.54 1.12 0.24
CA LEU A 324 17.12 1.11 -0.13
C LEU A 324 16.58 2.53 -0.32
N ILE A 325 16.91 3.45 0.58
CA ILE A 325 16.52 4.86 0.48
C ILE A 325 17.09 5.46 -0.81
N ALA A 326 18.37 5.24 -1.12
CA ALA A 326 19.00 5.75 -2.33
C ALA A 326 18.34 5.18 -3.60
N PHE A 327 18.07 3.88 -3.63
CA PHE A 327 17.36 3.25 -4.75
C PHE A 327 15.96 3.81 -4.95
N GLN A 328 15.20 4.01 -3.87
CA GLN A 328 13.88 4.63 -3.93
C GLN A 328 13.95 6.06 -4.46
N MET A 329 14.89 6.89 -3.99
CA MET A 329 15.06 8.25 -4.49
C MET A 329 15.33 8.28 -6.00
N ILE A 330 16.20 7.39 -6.49
CA ILE A 330 16.48 7.27 -7.93
C ILE A 330 15.21 6.85 -8.69
N LEU A 331 14.48 5.84 -8.21
CA LEU A 331 13.25 5.35 -8.83
C LEU A 331 12.15 6.42 -8.85
N ILE A 332 12.02 7.23 -7.81
CA ILE A 332 11.09 8.38 -7.76
C ILE A 332 11.43 9.37 -8.87
N VAL A 333 12.69 9.79 -8.97
CA VAL A 333 13.14 10.73 -10.02
C VAL A 333 12.88 10.16 -11.41
N LEU A 334 13.22 8.89 -11.66
CA LEU A 334 12.96 8.22 -12.92
C LEU A 334 11.45 8.13 -13.22
N THR A 335 10.61 7.87 -12.22
CA THR A 335 9.14 7.82 -12.37
C THR A 335 8.59 9.19 -12.78
N VAL A 336 9.05 10.26 -12.14
CA VAL A 336 8.66 11.64 -12.49
C VAL A 336 9.10 12.00 -13.90
N LEU A 337 10.32 11.62 -14.29
CA LEU A 337 10.82 11.83 -15.66
C LEU A 337 9.99 11.05 -16.70
N ALA A 338 9.62 9.80 -16.38
CA ALA A 338 8.76 8.98 -17.24
C ALA A 338 7.33 9.54 -17.37
N LEU A 339 6.84 10.30 -16.39
CA LEU A 339 5.53 10.97 -16.43
C LEU A 339 5.51 12.30 -17.17
N ASN A 340 6.68 12.88 -17.46
CA ASN A 340 6.79 14.26 -17.97
C ASN A 340 5.87 14.54 -19.19
N GLY A 341 5.91 13.68 -20.21
CA GLY A 341 5.09 13.86 -21.41
C GLY A 341 3.58 13.75 -21.15
N ASP A 342 3.16 12.82 -20.28
CA ASP A 342 1.75 12.63 -19.91
C ASP A 342 1.22 13.84 -19.11
N VAL A 343 2.04 14.36 -18.19
CA VAL A 343 1.73 15.56 -17.40
C VAL A 343 1.61 16.78 -18.31
N TYR A 344 2.57 16.98 -19.21
CA TYR A 344 2.56 18.11 -20.15
C TYR A 344 1.32 18.11 -21.05
N ILE A 345 0.99 16.97 -21.67
CA ILE A 345 -0.21 16.87 -22.53
C ILE A 345 -1.49 17.12 -21.73
N THR A 346 -1.53 16.67 -20.47
CA THR A 346 -2.69 16.90 -19.58
C THR A 346 -2.86 18.39 -19.28
N PHE A 347 -1.77 19.12 -19.01
CA PHE A 347 -1.80 20.58 -18.78
C PHE A 347 -2.24 21.37 -20.02
N GLU A 348 -1.67 21.07 -21.19
CA GLU A 348 -2.14 21.65 -22.46
C GLU A 348 -3.61 21.30 -22.73
N GLY A 349 -4.04 20.12 -22.27
CA GLY A 349 -5.41 19.68 -22.25
C GLY A 349 -6.33 20.63 -21.47
N ILE A 350 -6.01 20.87 -20.21
CA ILE A 350 -6.75 21.77 -19.30
C ILE A 350 -6.78 23.19 -19.86
N ARG A 351 -5.64 23.70 -20.33
CA ARG A 351 -5.52 25.04 -20.91
C ARG A 351 -6.43 25.21 -22.13
N GLY A 352 -6.46 24.22 -23.02
CA GLY A 352 -7.32 24.22 -24.18
C GLY A 352 -8.81 24.22 -23.81
N LEU A 353 -9.18 23.46 -22.78
CA LEU A 353 -10.56 23.33 -22.33
C LEU A 353 -11.08 24.63 -21.69
N ILE A 354 -10.26 25.29 -20.85
CA ILE A 354 -10.58 26.60 -20.27
C ILE A 354 -10.71 27.66 -21.37
N ALA A 355 -9.86 27.59 -22.40
CA ALA A 355 -9.90 28.51 -23.54
C ALA A 355 -11.01 28.21 -24.57
N GLY A 356 -11.87 27.21 -24.34
CA GLY A 356 -12.92 26.81 -25.28
C GLY A 356 -12.39 26.27 -26.63
N LYS A 357 -11.11 25.91 -26.69
CA LYS A 357 -10.46 25.38 -27.90
C LYS A 357 -10.68 23.86 -27.96
N PRO A 358 -10.66 23.23 -29.15
CA PRO A 358 -10.61 21.78 -29.25
C PRO A 358 -9.43 21.23 -28.41
N VAL A 359 -9.49 20.01 -27.88
CA VAL A 359 -8.46 19.51 -26.94
C VAL A 359 -8.12 18.06 -27.21
N LEU A 360 -6.83 17.71 -27.11
CA LEU A 360 -6.40 16.32 -27.05
C LEU A 360 -6.55 15.79 -25.62
N THR A 361 -7.57 14.97 -25.34
CA THR A 361 -7.75 14.31 -24.03
C THR A 361 -7.79 12.80 -24.20
N TYR A 362 -7.03 12.09 -23.36
CA TYR A 362 -7.00 10.63 -23.27
C TYR A 362 -6.82 10.21 -21.81
N ALA A 363 -7.19 8.97 -21.46
CA ALA A 363 -7.00 8.44 -20.11
C ALA A 363 -5.63 7.74 -19.98
N VAL A 364 -4.67 8.34 -19.25
CA VAL A 364 -3.29 7.84 -19.09
C VAL A 364 -3.27 6.38 -18.60
N LEU A 365 -4.12 6.05 -17.61
CA LEU A 365 -4.23 4.68 -17.06
C LEU A 365 -4.62 3.64 -18.12
N SER A 366 -5.43 4.02 -19.12
CA SER A 366 -5.82 3.13 -20.23
C SER A 366 -4.69 2.90 -21.23
N GLY A 367 -3.61 3.68 -21.16
CA GLY A 367 -2.41 3.53 -22.00
C GLY A 367 -1.22 2.92 -21.27
N LEU A 368 -1.37 2.44 -20.03
CA LEU A 368 -0.27 1.86 -19.24
C LEU A 368 0.32 0.60 -19.86
N GLU A 369 -0.47 -0.14 -20.64
CA GLU A 369 0.01 -1.31 -21.42
C GLU A 369 1.15 -0.94 -22.37
N ARG A 370 1.19 0.29 -22.88
CA ARG A 370 2.28 0.80 -23.73
C ARG A 370 3.33 1.57 -22.95
N ARG A 371 3.01 2.03 -21.74
CA ARG A 371 3.96 2.72 -20.84
C ARG A 371 4.70 1.72 -19.94
N LYS A 372 5.37 0.74 -20.55
CA LYS A 372 6.02 -0.37 -19.83
C LYS A 372 7.06 0.09 -18.82
N VAL A 373 7.91 1.03 -19.22
CA VAL A 373 8.95 1.62 -18.35
C VAL A 373 8.30 2.31 -17.14
N LEU A 374 7.28 3.14 -17.34
CA LEU A 374 6.57 3.79 -16.24
C LEU A 374 5.91 2.77 -15.30
N THR A 375 5.19 1.78 -15.84
CA THR A 375 4.54 0.72 -15.05
C THR A 375 5.57 -0.05 -14.21
N LEU A 376 6.72 -0.38 -14.79
CA LEU A 376 7.82 -1.04 -14.08
C LEU A 376 8.42 -0.14 -12.99
N LEU A 377 8.66 1.14 -13.28
CA LEU A 377 9.21 2.08 -12.29
C LEU A 377 8.27 2.28 -11.11
N ILE A 378 6.95 2.38 -11.35
CA ILE A 378 5.95 2.45 -10.26
C ILE A 378 5.96 1.18 -9.42
N ALA A 379 6.01 0.00 -10.06
CA ALA A 379 6.09 -1.28 -9.34
C ALA A 379 7.39 -1.37 -8.50
N LEU A 380 8.55 -1.04 -9.08
CA LEU A 380 9.82 -1.07 -8.37
C LEU A 380 9.88 -0.07 -7.22
N ASN A 381 9.30 1.13 -7.39
CA ASN A 381 9.23 2.13 -6.33
C ASN A 381 8.34 1.67 -5.16
N ALA A 382 7.29 0.90 -5.45
CA ALA A 382 6.44 0.28 -4.44
C ALA A 382 7.01 -1.03 -3.86
N ALA A 383 8.06 -1.62 -4.43
CA ALA A 383 8.59 -2.92 -3.98
C ALA A 383 9.04 -2.94 -2.49
N PRO A 384 9.65 -1.86 -1.93
CA PRO A 384 9.99 -1.83 -0.50
C PRO A 384 8.77 -1.88 0.44
N SER A 385 7.54 -1.75 -0.08
CA SER A 385 6.33 -1.95 0.71
C SER A 385 6.22 -3.35 1.33
N LEU A 386 6.84 -4.36 0.72
CA LEU A 386 6.96 -5.70 1.32
C LEU A 386 7.67 -5.63 2.67
N LEU A 387 8.72 -4.81 2.78
CA LEU A 387 9.45 -4.58 4.01
C LEU A 387 8.64 -3.73 4.98
N TYR A 388 8.01 -2.65 4.51
CA TYR A 388 7.20 -1.78 5.39
C TYR A 388 6.01 -2.51 6.00
N LEU A 389 5.44 -3.48 5.31
CA LEU A 389 4.36 -4.29 5.85
C LEU A 389 4.84 -5.22 6.96
N ASP A 390 6.03 -5.83 6.81
CA ASP A 390 6.66 -6.64 7.85
C ASP A 390 7.10 -5.81 9.06
N VAL A 391 7.54 -4.57 8.85
CA VAL A 391 7.87 -3.64 9.94
C VAL A 391 6.59 -3.18 10.65
N ALA A 392 5.54 -2.85 9.90
CA ALA A 392 4.30 -2.33 10.46
C ALA A 392 3.65 -3.28 11.48
N ARG A 393 3.74 -4.61 11.28
CA ARG A 393 3.13 -5.61 12.17
C ARG A 393 3.67 -5.61 13.60
N ILE A 394 4.82 -4.98 13.86
CA ILE A 394 5.44 -4.86 15.19
C ILE A 394 4.60 -3.95 16.10
N TYR A 395 3.86 -3.01 15.50
CA TYR A 395 3.38 -1.82 16.19
C TYR A 395 1.90 -1.90 16.61
N VAL A 396 1.31 -3.09 16.74
CA VAL A 396 -0.14 -3.24 17.02
C VAL A 396 -0.61 -2.47 18.24
N PHE A 397 0.15 -2.51 19.34
CA PHE A 397 -0.20 -1.87 20.60
C PHE A 397 0.40 -0.46 20.76
N SER A 398 0.78 0.19 19.65
CA SER A 398 1.26 1.57 19.64
C SER A 398 0.20 2.55 19.11
N VAL A 399 0.38 3.84 19.43
CA VAL A 399 -0.58 4.91 19.07
C VAL A 399 -0.81 5.04 17.56
N ASN A 400 0.25 4.93 16.75
CA ASN A 400 0.19 5.11 15.30
C ASN A 400 0.24 3.80 14.49
N GLY A 401 0.38 2.65 15.16
CA GLY A 401 0.61 1.37 14.50
C GLY A 401 -0.43 0.98 13.46
N TYR A 402 -1.71 1.13 13.78
CA TYR A 402 -2.78 0.79 12.83
C TYR A 402 -2.76 1.67 11.58
N LYS A 403 -2.41 2.96 11.73
CA LYS A 403 -2.30 3.87 10.57
C LYS A 403 -1.17 3.43 9.65
N ILE A 404 -0.01 3.12 10.22
CA ILE A 404 1.16 2.62 9.49
C ILE A 404 0.84 1.31 8.78
N TRP A 405 0.16 0.39 9.47
CA TRP A 405 -0.31 -0.86 8.89
C TRP A 405 -1.20 -0.64 7.65
N CYS A 406 -2.21 0.23 7.75
CA CYS A 406 -3.08 0.55 6.62
C CYS A 406 -2.31 1.17 5.44
N LEU A 407 -1.37 2.09 5.71
CA LEU A 407 -0.55 2.72 4.67
C LEU A 407 0.40 1.71 4.00
N SER A 408 1.02 0.81 4.77
CA SER A 408 1.83 -0.28 4.24
C SER A 408 1.01 -1.26 3.40
N CYS A 409 -0.21 -1.62 3.83
CA CYS A 409 -1.14 -2.43 3.04
C CYS A 409 -1.51 -1.77 1.70
N LEU A 410 -1.71 -0.45 1.70
CA LEU A 410 -1.99 0.33 0.49
C LEU A 410 -0.84 0.31 -0.50
N LEU A 411 0.40 0.43 -0.03
CA LEU A 411 1.58 0.34 -0.89
C LEU A 411 1.79 -1.08 -1.43
N VAL A 412 1.57 -2.13 -0.63
CA VAL A 412 1.63 -3.52 -1.11
C VAL A 412 0.54 -3.77 -2.16
N ALA A 413 -0.67 -3.26 -1.94
CA ALA A 413 -1.74 -3.34 -2.93
C ALA A 413 -1.35 -2.66 -4.25
N THR A 414 -0.69 -1.51 -4.17
CA THR A 414 -0.13 -0.80 -5.34
C THR A 414 0.95 -1.65 -6.03
N PHE A 415 1.91 -2.17 -5.28
CA PHE A 415 2.99 -3.01 -5.78
C PHE A 415 2.46 -4.21 -6.57
N VAL A 416 1.55 -5.00 -5.97
CA VAL A 416 1.03 -6.21 -6.60
C VAL A 416 0.18 -5.87 -7.83
N SER A 417 -0.64 -4.80 -7.76
CA SER A 417 -1.48 -4.36 -8.88
C SER A 417 -0.65 -3.93 -10.09
N PHE A 418 0.37 -3.09 -9.89
CA PHE A 418 1.24 -2.62 -10.98
C PHE A 418 2.18 -3.74 -11.48
N THR A 419 2.62 -4.65 -10.61
CA THR A 419 3.40 -5.83 -11.02
C THR A 419 2.60 -6.75 -11.93
N LEU A 420 1.34 -7.04 -11.58
CA LEU A 420 0.48 -7.83 -12.45
C LEU A 420 0.21 -7.11 -13.78
N LEU A 421 -0.05 -5.79 -13.76
CA LEU A 421 -0.23 -5.01 -14.98
C LEU A 421 1.02 -5.03 -15.87
N ALA A 422 2.22 -4.93 -15.28
CA ALA A 422 3.48 -5.06 -16.00
C ALA A 422 3.58 -6.45 -16.67
N GLY A 423 3.25 -7.52 -15.95
CA GLY A 423 3.16 -8.88 -16.50
C GLY A 423 2.19 -9.00 -17.67
N LEU A 424 0.98 -8.44 -17.54
CA LEU A 424 -0.02 -8.42 -18.62
C LEU A 424 0.46 -7.64 -19.85
N SER A 425 1.21 -6.54 -19.65
CA SER A 425 1.79 -5.74 -20.75
C SER A 425 2.92 -6.47 -21.49
N LEU A 426 3.61 -7.39 -20.82
CA LEU A 426 4.60 -8.28 -21.45
C LEU A 426 3.89 -9.40 -22.22
N LEU A 427 2.84 -9.99 -21.63
CA LEU A 427 2.01 -10.99 -22.30
C LEU A 427 1.40 -10.45 -23.60
N SER A 428 0.98 -9.18 -23.62
CA SER A 428 0.42 -8.56 -24.83
C SER A 428 1.44 -8.35 -25.96
N ALA A 429 2.74 -8.43 -25.67
CA ALA A 429 3.82 -8.35 -26.65
C ALA A 429 4.28 -9.70 -27.20
N VAL A 430 3.77 -10.83 -26.68
CA VAL A 430 4.14 -12.16 -27.17
C VAL A 430 3.49 -12.39 -28.56
N PRO A 431 4.29 -12.70 -29.61
CA PRO A 431 3.78 -12.92 -30.96
C PRO A 431 3.10 -14.29 -31.09
N LEU A 432 1.87 -14.42 -30.62
CA LEU A 432 1.06 -15.64 -30.78
C LEU A 432 0.40 -15.71 -32.16
N PRO A 433 0.18 -16.91 -32.74
CA PRO A 433 -0.34 -17.08 -34.11
C PRO A 433 -1.84 -16.74 -34.29
N LEU A 434 -2.51 -16.16 -33.28
CA LEU A 434 -3.92 -15.77 -33.34
C LEU A 434 -4.03 -14.33 -33.88
N PRO A 435 -4.43 -14.10 -35.16
CA PRO A 435 -4.05 -12.84 -35.82
C PRO A 435 -5.04 -11.68 -35.64
N THR A 436 -6.29 -11.91 -35.22
CA THR A 436 -7.35 -10.90 -35.38
C THR A 436 -8.31 -10.69 -34.21
N LYS A 437 -8.28 -11.53 -33.16
CA LYS A 437 -9.22 -11.45 -32.03
C LYS A 437 -8.47 -11.37 -30.70
N CYS A 438 -8.87 -10.44 -29.83
CA CYS A 438 -8.22 -10.18 -28.55
C CYS A 438 -9.24 -9.90 -27.43
N VAL A 439 -9.00 -10.44 -26.23
CA VAL A 439 -9.85 -10.19 -25.05
C VAL A 439 -9.58 -8.77 -24.53
N VAL A 440 -10.63 -8.10 -24.08
CA VAL A 440 -10.53 -6.73 -23.55
C VAL A 440 -10.62 -6.72 -22.04
N TYR A 441 -9.84 -5.87 -21.40
CA TYR A 441 -9.96 -5.51 -19.99
C TYR A 441 -9.86 -4.01 -19.81
N SER A 442 -10.24 -3.50 -18.64
CA SER A 442 -10.11 -2.08 -18.31
C SER A 442 -9.00 -1.88 -17.28
N ALA A 443 -7.83 -1.40 -17.71
CA ALA A 443 -6.70 -1.12 -16.82
C ALA A 443 -7.05 -0.17 -15.65
N PRO A 444 -7.81 0.93 -15.85
CA PRO A 444 -8.23 1.78 -14.72
C PRO A 444 -9.12 1.04 -13.72
N ILE A 445 -10.12 0.28 -14.20
CA ILE A 445 -11.01 -0.48 -13.31
C ILE A 445 -10.19 -1.50 -12.54
N PHE A 446 -9.34 -2.27 -13.23
CA PHE A 446 -8.45 -3.24 -12.62
C PHE A 446 -7.63 -2.60 -11.50
N LEU A 447 -6.88 -1.54 -11.77
CA LEU A 447 -6.00 -0.89 -10.79
C LEU A 447 -6.78 -0.33 -9.59
N TYR A 448 -7.91 0.37 -9.83
CA TYR A 448 -8.68 0.94 -8.73
C TYR A 448 -9.32 -0.15 -7.86
N THR A 449 -9.94 -1.15 -8.48
CA THR A 449 -10.57 -2.22 -7.71
C THR A 449 -9.53 -3.10 -7.03
N SER A 450 -8.40 -3.41 -7.66
CA SER A 450 -7.35 -4.25 -7.06
C SER A 450 -6.70 -3.55 -5.86
N ILE A 451 -6.34 -2.27 -6.00
CA ILE A 451 -5.76 -1.52 -4.88
C ILE A 451 -6.74 -1.46 -3.71
N VAL A 452 -8.00 -1.05 -3.97
CA VAL A 452 -9.01 -0.93 -2.91
C VAL A 452 -9.29 -2.27 -2.25
N THR A 453 -9.52 -3.32 -3.03
CA THR A 453 -9.92 -4.62 -2.47
C THR A 453 -8.79 -5.30 -1.71
N VAL A 454 -7.54 -5.27 -2.20
CA VAL A 454 -6.38 -5.82 -1.46
C VAL A 454 -6.12 -5.02 -0.20
N SER A 455 -6.14 -3.68 -0.26
CA SER A 455 -5.97 -2.86 0.94
C SER A 455 -7.06 -3.16 1.97
N TRP A 456 -8.31 -3.27 1.53
CA TRP A 456 -9.43 -3.57 2.42
C TRP A 456 -9.33 -4.94 3.09
N THR A 457 -9.01 -5.99 2.34
CA THR A 457 -8.87 -7.35 2.90
C THR A 457 -7.69 -7.45 3.84
N LEU A 458 -6.55 -6.85 3.50
CA LEU A 458 -5.32 -6.96 4.28
C LEU A 458 -5.30 -6.06 5.53
N SER A 459 -5.88 -4.86 5.46
CA SER A 459 -5.83 -3.85 6.54
C SER A 459 -6.77 -4.10 7.72
N SER A 460 -7.45 -5.24 7.78
CA SER A 460 -8.33 -5.56 8.90
C SER A 460 -7.54 -5.64 10.21
N ASN A 461 -8.16 -5.18 11.32
CA ASN A 461 -7.52 -5.24 12.64
C ASN A 461 -7.21 -6.69 13.05
N THR A 462 -8.05 -7.64 12.62
CA THR A 462 -7.82 -9.08 12.83
C THR A 462 -6.55 -9.57 12.14
N ASN A 463 -6.32 -9.18 10.89
CA ASN A 463 -5.09 -9.54 10.18
C ASN A 463 -3.87 -8.85 10.78
N PHE A 464 -4.02 -7.60 11.21
CA PHE A 464 -2.95 -6.86 11.89
C PHE A 464 -2.51 -7.57 13.17
N MET A 465 -3.46 -7.91 14.05
CA MET A 465 -3.21 -8.64 15.28
C MET A 465 -2.61 -10.03 15.01
N LYS A 466 -3.17 -10.77 14.03
CA LYS A 466 -2.65 -12.07 13.63
C LYS A 466 -1.21 -11.98 13.11
N ALA A 467 -0.88 -10.95 12.33
CA ALA A 467 0.46 -10.74 11.79
C ALA A 467 1.48 -10.50 12.92
N ASN A 468 1.12 -9.69 13.93
CA ASN A 468 1.94 -9.45 15.12
C ASN A 468 2.12 -10.74 15.94
N ASN A 469 1.04 -11.47 16.20
CA ASN A 469 1.10 -12.71 16.96
C ASN A 469 1.98 -13.75 16.27
N MET A 470 1.87 -13.89 14.95
CA MET A 470 2.72 -14.78 14.16
C MET A 470 4.20 -14.35 14.09
N LEU A 471 4.50 -13.06 14.28
CA LEU A 471 5.89 -12.58 14.39
C LEU A 471 6.55 -13.12 15.67
N PHE A 472 5.84 -13.10 16.79
CA PHE A 472 6.35 -13.57 18.09
C PHE A 472 6.08 -15.06 18.37
N ALA A 473 5.29 -15.74 17.54
CA ALA A 473 5.10 -17.19 17.58
C ALA A 473 6.23 -17.99 16.87
N GLY A 474 7.39 -17.37 16.66
CA GLY A 474 8.56 -18.02 16.06
C GLY A 474 9.12 -19.17 16.90
N ALA A 475 10.01 -19.98 16.31
CA ALA A 475 10.65 -21.08 17.04
C ALA A 475 11.54 -20.54 18.18
N ALA A 476 11.31 -21.05 19.38
CA ALA A 476 11.99 -20.60 20.58
C ALA A 476 13.29 -21.36 20.84
N GLU A 477 14.32 -20.66 21.29
CA GLU A 477 15.53 -21.28 21.86
C GLU A 477 15.27 -21.70 23.32
N LEU A 478 14.58 -20.82 24.08
CA LEU A 478 14.04 -21.13 25.39
C LEU A 478 12.58 -20.67 25.48
N ALA A 479 11.69 -21.62 25.76
CA ALA A 479 10.25 -21.40 25.92
C ALA A 479 9.82 -21.49 27.39
N MET A 480 8.69 -20.86 27.71
CA MET A 480 8.01 -21.06 29.00
C MET A 480 6.88 -22.07 28.85
N ASN A 481 6.58 -22.83 29.90
CA ASN A 481 5.56 -23.88 29.83
C ASN A 481 4.29 -23.46 30.56
N PHE A 482 3.24 -23.14 29.81
CA PHE A 482 1.93 -22.81 30.37
C PHE A 482 0.94 -23.90 30.04
N ASN A 483 0.29 -24.45 31.07
CA ASN A 483 -0.71 -25.51 30.95
C ASN A 483 -0.21 -26.75 30.19
N GLY A 484 1.07 -27.11 30.36
CA GLY A 484 1.67 -28.27 29.70
C GLY A 484 2.07 -28.04 28.24
N VAL A 485 2.04 -26.79 27.76
CA VAL A 485 2.43 -26.40 26.40
C VAL A 485 3.55 -25.38 26.48
N SER A 486 4.61 -25.58 25.69
CA SER A 486 5.73 -24.65 25.58
C SER A 486 5.40 -23.50 24.62
N TRP A 487 5.51 -22.27 25.12
CA TRP A 487 5.27 -21.03 24.37
C TRP A 487 6.55 -20.22 24.23
N PRO A 488 6.83 -19.65 23.05
CA PRO A 488 7.89 -18.66 22.89
C PRO A 488 7.64 -17.44 23.79
N SER A 489 8.70 -16.93 24.40
CA SER A 489 8.64 -15.87 25.42
C SER A 489 9.73 -14.80 25.24
N GLY A 490 10.31 -14.70 24.04
CA GLY A 490 11.32 -13.67 23.69
C GLY A 490 12.70 -14.22 23.30
N SER A 491 13.00 -15.49 23.61
CA SER A 491 14.20 -16.20 23.17
C SER A 491 13.93 -17.02 21.91
N TYR A 492 14.51 -16.61 20.78
CA TYR A 492 14.26 -17.22 19.46
C TYR A 492 15.52 -17.78 18.81
N VAL A 493 15.33 -18.82 17.99
CA VAL A 493 16.39 -19.32 17.11
C VAL A 493 16.66 -18.33 15.96
N PRO A 494 17.89 -18.25 15.41
CA PRO A 494 18.27 -17.23 14.44
C PRO A 494 17.78 -17.49 13.00
N TYR A 495 16.85 -18.43 12.78
CA TYR A 495 16.41 -18.84 11.43
C TYR A 495 15.38 -17.89 10.78
N GLY A 496 14.91 -16.88 11.52
CA GLY A 496 13.95 -15.89 11.06
C GLY A 496 12.51 -16.41 10.96
N VAL A 497 11.57 -15.51 10.66
CA VAL A 497 10.13 -15.80 10.59
C VAL A 497 9.52 -15.53 9.22
N ALA A 498 8.34 -16.11 8.99
CA ALA A 498 7.55 -15.85 7.79
C ALA A 498 7.18 -14.36 7.66
N THR A 499 7.24 -13.89 6.42
CA THR A 499 6.88 -12.51 6.06
C THR A 499 5.35 -12.37 5.98
N VAL A 500 4.81 -11.16 6.15
CA VAL A 500 3.36 -10.93 6.07
C VAL A 500 2.78 -11.42 4.73
N VAL A 501 3.49 -11.22 3.63
CA VAL A 501 3.02 -11.67 2.31
C VAL A 501 2.97 -13.20 2.20
N GLN A 502 3.83 -13.92 2.91
CA GLN A 502 3.76 -15.38 3.03
C GLN A 502 2.61 -15.83 3.95
N LEU A 503 2.25 -15.02 4.96
CA LEU A 503 1.16 -15.32 5.88
C LEU A 503 -0.23 -15.11 5.26
N PHE A 504 -0.38 -14.14 4.35
CA PHE A 504 -1.66 -13.73 3.78
C PHE A 504 -1.70 -13.78 2.23
N PRO A 505 -1.33 -14.91 1.59
CA PRO A 505 -1.33 -15.00 0.13
C PRO A 505 -2.75 -14.92 -0.43
N GLN A 506 -3.76 -15.41 0.28
CA GLN A 506 -5.14 -15.43 -0.21
C GLN A 506 -5.76 -14.04 -0.22
N GLU A 507 -5.50 -13.26 0.83
CA GLU A 507 -5.94 -11.89 1.02
C GLU A 507 -5.33 -10.93 0.00
N ILE A 508 -4.25 -11.33 -0.65
CA ILE A 508 -3.59 -10.61 -1.75
C ILE A 508 -4.03 -11.16 -3.11
N LEU A 509 -3.89 -12.47 -3.34
CA LEU A 509 -4.08 -13.06 -4.67
C LEU A 509 -5.56 -13.07 -5.09
N TYR A 510 -6.49 -13.45 -4.21
CA TYR A 510 -7.91 -13.52 -4.59
C TYR A 510 -8.48 -12.16 -4.98
N PRO A 511 -8.24 -11.05 -4.23
CA PRO A 511 -8.75 -9.74 -4.63
C PRO A 511 -8.12 -9.20 -5.92
N VAL A 512 -6.82 -9.46 -6.15
CA VAL A 512 -6.14 -9.03 -7.38
C VAL A 512 -6.68 -9.76 -8.61
N PHE A 513 -6.79 -11.10 -8.56
CA PHE A 513 -7.33 -11.86 -9.69
C PHE A 513 -8.84 -11.65 -9.87
N GLY A 514 -9.58 -11.50 -8.76
CA GLY A 514 -11.00 -11.11 -8.80
C GLY A 514 -11.21 -9.75 -9.46
N SER A 515 -10.36 -8.77 -9.15
CA SER A 515 -10.35 -7.45 -9.79
C SER A 515 -10.02 -7.52 -11.28
N LEU A 516 -9.07 -8.38 -11.68
CA LEU A 516 -8.76 -8.60 -13.10
C LEU A 516 -9.96 -9.19 -13.83
N LEU A 517 -10.58 -10.24 -13.30
CA LEU A 517 -11.77 -10.86 -13.88
C LEU A 517 -12.93 -9.85 -13.98
N PHE A 518 -13.18 -9.08 -12.92
CA PHE A 518 -14.17 -8.03 -12.92
C PHE A 518 -13.90 -6.98 -14.01
N SER A 519 -12.64 -6.56 -14.18
CA SER A 519 -12.25 -5.61 -15.23
C SER A 519 -12.47 -6.15 -16.64
N ILE A 520 -12.26 -7.46 -16.85
CA ILE A 520 -12.53 -8.16 -18.12
C ILE A 520 -14.03 -8.23 -18.37
N CYS A 521 -14.82 -8.64 -17.38
CA CYS A 521 -16.28 -8.72 -17.48
C CYS A 521 -16.88 -7.36 -17.84
N VAL A 522 -16.49 -6.29 -17.13
CA VAL A 522 -17.02 -4.94 -17.40
C VAL A 522 -16.59 -4.44 -18.78
N ALA A 523 -15.34 -4.65 -19.20
CA ALA A 523 -14.88 -4.25 -20.53
C ALA A 523 -15.59 -5.02 -21.65
N THR A 524 -15.81 -6.33 -21.45
CA THR A 524 -16.50 -7.21 -22.39
C THR A 524 -17.98 -6.85 -22.52
N LEU A 525 -18.68 -6.57 -21.41
CA LEU A 525 -20.07 -6.10 -21.43
C LEU A 525 -20.20 -4.75 -22.14
N ARG A 526 -19.28 -3.82 -21.91
CA ARG A 526 -19.24 -2.53 -22.62
C ARG A 526 -19.03 -2.73 -24.13
N LEU A 527 -18.14 -3.64 -24.52
CA LEU A 527 -17.94 -3.98 -25.92
C LEU A 527 -19.23 -4.55 -26.51
N TYR A 528 -19.82 -5.56 -25.87
CA TYR A 528 -21.04 -6.22 -26.31
C TYR A 528 -22.21 -5.24 -26.49
N TRP A 529 -22.44 -4.33 -25.55
CA TRP A 529 -23.51 -3.33 -25.70
C TRP A 529 -23.27 -2.33 -26.82
N SER A 530 -22.01 -2.10 -27.20
CA SER A 530 -21.68 -1.17 -28.28
C SER A 530 -21.65 -1.81 -29.67
N THR A 531 -21.32 -3.10 -29.77
CA THR A 531 -20.98 -3.75 -31.05
C THR A 531 -21.59 -5.13 -31.24
N HIS A 532 -22.28 -5.66 -30.22
CA HIS A 532 -22.75 -7.04 -30.14
C HIS A 532 -21.65 -8.11 -30.29
N ALA A 533 -20.38 -7.74 -30.05
CA ALA A 533 -19.25 -8.66 -30.07
C ALA A 533 -18.70 -8.91 -28.65
N LEU A 534 -18.28 -10.14 -28.38
CA LEU A 534 -17.66 -10.53 -27.09
C LEU A 534 -16.13 -10.37 -27.08
N VAL A 535 -15.52 -10.22 -28.26
CA VAL A 535 -14.06 -10.15 -28.43
C VAL A 535 -13.74 -9.03 -29.41
N LEU A 536 -12.62 -8.33 -29.19
CA LEU A 536 -12.20 -7.22 -30.04
C LEU A 536 -11.64 -7.73 -31.37
N ASN A 537 -12.18 -7.22 -32.49
CA ASN A 537 -11.63 -7.44 -33.83
C ASN A 537 -10.55 -6.39 -34.14
N LEU A 538 -9.36 -6.86 -34.50
CA LEU A 538 -8.16 -6.07 -34.77
C LEU A 538 -7.76 -6.01 -36.26
N GLU A 539 -8.58 -6.52 -37.18
CA GLU A 539 -8.29 -6.54 -38.63
C GLU A 539 -7.91 -5.18 -39.19
N TRP A 540 -8.59 -4.12 -38.78
CA TRP A 540 -8.29 -2.76 -39.25
C TRP A 540 -6.92 -2.25 -38.79
N CYS A 541 -6.37 -2.76 -37.68
CA CYS A 541 -5.05 -2.39 -37.20
C CYS A 541 -3.95 -2.86 -38.16
N ALA A 542 -4.17 -3.95 -38.91
CA ALA A 542 -3.26 -4.41 -39.95
C ALA A 542 -3.28 -3.50 -41.19
N SER A 543 -4.41 -2.81 -41.44
CA SER A 543 -4.58 -1.91 -42.59
C SER A 543 -4.04 -0.48 -42.36
N ASN A 544 -3.63 -0.15 -41.13
CA ASN A 544 -3.14 1.18 -40.76
C ASN A 544 -1.60 1.16 -40.58
N GLY A 545 -0.89 2.04 -41.30
CA GLY A 545 0.57 2.13 -41.34
C GLY A 545 1.19 2.47 -39.98
N PHE A 546 0.50 3.25 -39.15
CA PHE A 546 0.95 3.55 -37.78
C PHE A 546 0.71 2.38 -36.82
N LEU A 547 -0.48 1.77 -36.84
CA LEU A 547 -0.81 0.68 -35.91
C LEU A 547 -0.03 -0.61 -36.21
N SER A 548 0.25 -0.88 -37.48
CA SER A 548 1.14 -1.98 -37.89
C SER A 548 2.57 -1.79 -37.38
N HIS A 549 3.05 -0.55 -37.24
CA HIS A 549 4.33 -0.24 -36.61
C HIS A 549 4.31 -0.44 -35.08
N CYS A 550 3.17 -0.19 -34.42
CA CYS A 550 3.06 -0.20 -32.96
C CYS A 550 2.97 -1.59 -32.30
N ASN A 551 3.15 -2.70 -33.02
CA ASN A 551 2.95 -4.08 -32.55
C ASN A 551 1.58 -4.31 -31.89
N VAL A 552 0.61 -4.78 -32.66
CA VAL A 552 -0.78 -5.01 -32.23
C VAL A 552 -0.87 -6.15 -31.19
N PRO A 553 -1.61 -5.99 -30.08
CA PRO A 553 -1.72 -7.00 -29.03
C PRO A 553 -2.54 -8.20 -29.50
N ARG A 554 -2.23 -9.41 -29.02
CA ARG A 554 -2.83 -10.65 -29.55
C ARG A 554 -3.66 -11.49 -28.56
N VAL A 555 -3.50 -11.30 -27.25
CA VAL A 555 -4.20 -12.12 -26.23
C VAL A 555 -5.19 -11.29 -25.43
N LEU A 556 -4.66 -10.29 -24.72
CA LEU A 556 -5.39 -9.45 -23.80
C LEU A 556 -4.93 -8.01 -24.02
N THR A 557 -5.87 -7.06 -24.08
CA THR A 557 -5.53 -5.63 -24.21
C THR A 557 -6.51 -4.72 -23.48
N SER A 558 -5.97 -3.59 -23.00
CA SER A 558 -6.70 -2.46 -22.45
C SER A 558 -6.81 -1.28 -23.41
N LEU A 559 -6.16 -1.39 -24.58
CA LEU A 559 -6.07 -0.32 -25.55
C LEU A 559 -7.37 -0.16 -26.32
N PRO A 560 -7.82 1.07 -26.63
CA PRO A 560 -9.06 1.29 -27.36
C PRO A 560 -8.86 1.12 -28.87
N LEU A 561 -8.57 -0.11 -29.29
CA LEU A 561 -8.31 -0.48 -30.69
C LEU A 561 -9.58 -0.88 -31.46
N HIS A 562 -10.76 -0.47 -30.99
CA HIS A 562 -12.00 -0.76 -31.69
C HIS A 562 -12.18 0.17 -32.92
N PRO A 563 -12.69 -0.32 -34.08
CA PRO A 563 -12.94 0.50 -35.26
C PRO A 563 -13.73 1.79 -35.03
N SER A 564 -14.63 1.83 -34.03
CA SER A 564 -15.38 3.05 -33.65
C SER A 564 -14.50 4.19 -33.09
N GLN A 565 -13.27 3.88 -32.70
CA GLN A 565 -12.26 4.84 -32.27
C GLN A 565 -11.42 5.39 -33.43
N ALA A 566 -11.57 4.83 -34.64
CA ALA A 566 -11.02 5.40 -35.86
C ALA A 566 -11.94 6.48 -36.45
N ILE A 567 -11.45 7.20 -37.45
CA ILE A 567 -12.24 8.08 -38.30
C ILE A 567 -12.27 7.44 -39.68
N LYS A 568 -13.46 7.13 -40.18
CA LYS A 568 -13.63 6.61 -41.54
C LYS A 568 -13.77 7.79 -42.51
N ILE A 569 -12.83 7.92 -43.45
CA ILE A 569 -12.91 8.89 -44.56
C ILE A 569 -12.83 8.09 -45.86
N GLY A 570 -13.95 8.04 -46.59
CA GLY A 570 -14.11 7.13 -47.72
C GLY A 570 -13.96 5.66 -47.31
N ASN A 571 -13.06 4.93 -47.97
CA ASN A 571 -12.76 3.52 -47.70
C ASN A 571 -11.57 3.31 -46.74
N LYS A 572 -10.94 4.38 -46.23
CA LYS A 572 -9.78 4.31 -45.35
C LYS A 572 -10.14 4.62 -43.90
N MET A 573 -9.46 3.95 -42.96
CA MET A 573 -9.63 4.11 -41.52
C MET A 573 -8.43 4.86 -40.93
N PHE A 574 -8.65 6.05 -40.41
CA PHE A 574 -7.64 6.91 -39.82
C PHE A 574 -7.59 6.74 -38.30
N CYS A 575 -6.39 6.54 -37.76
CA CYS A 575 -6.10 6.55 -36.33
C CYS A 575 -6.19 7.99 -35.80
N ARG A 576 -6.93 8.18 -34.70
CA ARG A 576 -7.06 9.50 -34.05
C ARG A 576 -5.77 9.84 -33.30
N PRO A 577 -5.39 11.12 -33.20
CA PRO A 577 -4.24 11.52 -32.40
C PRO A 577 -4.35 11.11 -30.92
N SER A 578 -5.58 11.07 -30.36
CA SER A 578 -5.80 10.61 -28.98
C SER A 578 -5.46 9.13 -28.80
N THR A 579 -5.62 8.32 -29.84
CA THR A 579 -5.26 6.91 -29.86
C THR A 579 -3.75 6.74 -29.97
N MET A 580 -3.08 7.58 -30.77
CA MET A 580 -1.60 7.63 -30.81
C MET A 580 -1.01 7.96 -29.43
N ALA A 581 -1.60 8.93 -28.72
CA ALA A 581 -1.20 9.29 -27.36
C ALA A 581 -1.41 8.16 -26.34
N LEU A 582 -2.52 7.41 -26.45
CA LEU A 582 -2.73 6.21 -25.63
C LEU A 582 -1.72 5.11 -25.93
N LEU A 583 -1.30 5.01 -27.19
CA LEU A 583 -0.27 4.07 -27.62
C LEU A 583 1.16 4.49 -27.19
N GLY A 584 1.30 5.65 -26.53
CA GLY A 584 2.57 6.11 -25.98
C GLY A 584 3.37 7.02 -26.91
N TYR A 585 2.72 7.65 -27.90
CA TYR A 585 3.38 8.55 -28.85
C TYR A 585 2.85 9.98 -28.75
N ALA A 586 3.71 10.95 -29.05
CA ALA A 586 3.36 12.36 -29.14
C ALA A 586 3.78 12.94 -30.48
N SER A 587 3.11 14.00 -30.91
CA SER A 587 3.39 14.69 -32.17
C SER A 587 4.05 16.05 -31.89
N VAL A 588 5.11 16.34 -32.63
CA VAL A 588 5.83 17.61 -32.57
C VAL A 588 6.01 18.17 -33.98
N THR A 589 6.00 19.49 -34.09
CA THR A 589 6.25 20.22 -35.35
C THR A 589 7.31 21.26 -35.11
N GLU A 590 8.03 21.64 -36.16
CA GLU A 590 8.96 22.77 -36.10
C GLU A 590 8.23 24.06 -35.75
N THR A 591 8.89 24.87 -34.92
CA THR A 591 8.44 26.22 -34.60
C THR A 591 8.85 27.09 -35.76
N GLU A 592 7.90 27.71 -36.43
CA GLU A 592 8.21 28.66 -37.50
C GLU A 592 9.14 29.75 -36.95
N LYS A 593 10.31 29.92 -37.57
CA LYS A 593 11.13 31.11 -37.31
C LYS A 593 10.28 32.29 -37.76
N HIS A 594 9.79 33.10 -36.82
CA HIS A 594 9.32 34.44 -37.15
C HIS A 594 10.50 35.20 -37.74
N SER A 595 10.67 35.13 -39.05
CA SER A 595 11.50 36.07 -39.78
C SER A 595 10.85 37.44 -39.59
N LEU A 596 11.42 38.25 -38.70
CA LEU A 596 11.20 39.70 -38.69
C LEU A 596 11.83 40.25 -39.98
N GLY A 597 11.11 40.10 -41.09
CA GLY A 597 11.56 40.47 -42.41
C GLY A 597 10.45 40.25 -43.41
N VAL A 598 10.22 41.23 -44.29
CA VAL A 598 9.25 41.17 -45.37
C VAL A 598 9.62 40.00 -46.29
N VAL A 599 8.82 38.93 -46.24
CA VAL A 599 8.99 37.77 -47.13
C VAL A 599 8.37 38.12 -48.49
N PRO A 600 9.10 38.04 -49.61
CA PRO A 600 8.51 38.19 -50.93
C PRO A 600 7.53 37.03 -51.18
N TYR A 601 6.37 37.35 -51.76
CA TYR A 601 5.33 36.40 -52.13
C TYR A 601 5.89 35.30 -53.06
N ASP A 602 6.03 34.08 -52.55
CA ASP A 602 6.38 32.88 -53.33
C ASP A 602 5.06 32.13 -53.64
N PRO A 603 4.69 31.91 -54.92
CA PRO A 603 3.43 31.28 -55.31
C PRO A 603 3.40 29.75 -55.11
N LYS A 604 4.38 29.16 -54.42
CA LYS A 604 4.33 27.74 -54.04
C LYS A 604 3.51 27.57 -52.76
N PRO A 605 2.59 26.60 -52.69
CA PRO A 605 1.74 26.41 -51.53
C PRO A 605 2.62 26.16 -50.31
N HIS A 606 2.24 26.77 -49.17
CA HIS A 606 2.85 26.55 -47.85
C HIS A 606 3.44 25.14 -47.74
N LYS A 607 4.74 25.04 -47.49
CA LYS A 607 5.43 23.79 -47.20
C LYS A 607 4.60 23.06 -46.15
N GLU A 608 3.94 21.96 -46.54
CA GLU A 608 3.08 21.22 -45.62
C GLU A 608 3.90 20.86 -44.39
N THR A 609 3.42 21.26 -43.21
CA THR A 609 4.18 21.17 -41.98
C THR A 609 4.33 19.70 -41.60
N GLU A 610 5.52 19.14 -41.85
CA GLU A 610 5.85 17.77 -41.45
C GLU A 610 5.62 17.62 -39.93
N THR A 611 4.86 16.60 -39.56
CA THR A 611 4.61 16.29 -38.15
C THR A 611 5.44 15.08 -37.76
N TYR A 612 6.38 15.28 -36.84
CA TYR A 612 7.25 14.21 -36.32
C TYR A 612 6.55 13.49 -35.16
N VAL A 613 6.65 12.17 -35.15
CA VAL A 613 6.10 11.31 -34.09
C VAL A 613 7.24 10.83 -33.21
N VAL A 614 7.16 11.12 -31.91
CA VAL A 614 8.16 10.71 -30.90
C VAL A 614 7.48 9.91 -29.79
N SER A 615 8.26 9.16 -29.00
CA SER A 615 7.72 8.54 -27.78
C SER A 615 7.28 9.62 -26.78
N VAL A 616 6.20 9.36 -26.03
CA VAL A 616 5.70 10.26 -24.99
C VAL A 616 6.75 10.52 -23.90
N TYR A 617 7.60 9.54 -23.59
CA TYR A 617 8.71 9.71 -22.64
C TYR A 617 9.71 10.78 -23.07
N TRP A 618 9.86 10.97 -24.37
CA TRP A 618 10.82 11.88 -24.96
C TRP A 618 10.25 13.26 -25.27
N LEU A 619 8.95 13.49 -25.03
CA LEU A 619 8.28 14.74 -25.39
C LEU A 619 8.95 15.96 -24.76
N GLY A 620 9.35 15.88 -23.48
CA GLY A 620 10.07 16.96 -22.81
C GLY A 620 11.42 17.27 -23.47
N LEU A 621 12.19 16.24 -23.84
CA LEU A 621 13.48 16.41 -24.54
C LEU A 621 13.29 16.95 -25.96
N ALA A 622 12.22 16.56 -26.64
CA ALA A 622 11.88 17.07 -27.97
C ALA A 622 11.66 18.59 -27.98
N MET A 623 11.23 19.19 -26.86
CA MET A 623 10.94 20.62 -26.75
C MET A 623 12.07 21.44 -26.11
N LEU A 624 13.24 20.84 -25.86
CA LEU A 624 14.37 21.57 -25.28
C LEU A 624 14.89 22.70 -26.19
N PRO A 625 15.43 23.78 -25.62
CA PRO A 625 16.13 24.83 -26.37
C PRO A 625 17.33 24.28 -27.13
N THR A 626 17.78 25.00 -28.15
CA THR A 626 18.94 24.61 -28.98
C THR A 626 20.24 24.46 -28.19
N SER A 627 20.38 25.13 -27.04
CA SER A 627 21.51 24.96 -26.12
C SER A 627 21.65 23.53 -25.57
N PHE A 628 20.59 22.73 -25.61
CA PHE A 628 20.56 21.32 -25.21
C PHE A 628 20.25 20.39 -26.39
N ALA A 629 20.52 20.81 -27.62
CA ALA A 629 20.17 20.05 -28.83
C ALA A 629 20.85 18.67 -28.93
N TRP A 630 21.92 18.41 -28.19
CA TRP A 630 22.56 17.10 -28.12
C TRP A 630 21.69 16.03 -27.44
N LEU A 631 20.65 16.43 -26.69
CA LEU A 631 19.66 15.55 -26.04
C LEU A 631 18.42 15.28 -26.92
N ARG A 632 18.40 15.70 -28.18
CA ARG A 632 17.26 15.52 -29.09
C ARG A 632 16.90 14.03 -29.24
N PRO A 633 15.63 13.66 -29.08
CA PRO A 633 15.23 12.27 -29.08
C PRO A 633 15.02 11.70 -30.49
N TYR A 634 14.95 10.38 -30.53
CA TYR A 634 14.64 9.59 -31.72
C TYR A 634 13.20 9.78 -32.21
N VAL A 635 13.05 9.80 -33.53
CA VAL A 635 11.77 9.92 -34.23
C VAL A 635 11.26 8.53 -34.62
N ALA A 636 10.02 8.20 -34.25
CA ALA A 636 9.37 6.94 -34.62
C ALA A 636 8.89 6.93 -36.08
N GLY A 637 8.54 8.10 -36.60
CA GLY A 637 8.17 8.31 -38.00
C GLY A 637 7.66 9.72 -38.26
N VAL A 638 7.33 9.99 -39.52
CA VAL A 638 6.82 11.30 -39.96
C VAL A 638 5.42 11.13 -40.54
N VAL A 639 4.53 12.05 -40.22
CA VAL A 639 3.20 12.15 -40.82
C VAL A 639 3.22 13.23 -41.89
N VAL A 640 3.03 12.82 -43.14
CA VAL A 640 2.91 13.69 -44.32
C VAL A 640 1.59 13.37 -44.99
N GLU A 641 0.74 14.37 -45.25
CA GLU A 641 -0.59 14.18 -45.86
C GLU A 641 -1.45 13.10 -45.16
N ASN A 642 -1.44 13.03 -43.82
CA ASN A 642 -2.13 12.00 -43.03
C ASN A 642 -1.65 10.55 -43.26
N HIS A 643 -0.49 10.35 -43.88
CA HIS A 643 0.15 9.04 -44.06
C HIS A 643 1.34 8.87 -43.12
N PHE A 644 1.36 7.78 -42.36
CA PHE A 644 2.52 7.44 -41.54
C PHE A 644 3.64 6.87 -42.41
N LYS A 645 4.81 7.52 -42.42
CA LYS A 645 6.01 7.00 -43.05
C LYS A 645 7.02 6.60 -41.97
N VAL A 646 7.32 5.30 -41.92
CA VAL A 646 8.41 4.78 -41.07
C VAL A 646 9.74 5.27 -41.64
N GLN A 647 10.55 5.93 -40.84
CA GLN A 647 11.86 6.40 -41.25
C GLN A 647 12.84 5.20 -41.18
N ARG A 648 13.19 4.63 -42.33
CA ARG A 648 14.03 3.40 -42.46
C ARG A 648 15.53 3.68 -42.77
N GLN A 649 16.07 4.85 -42.40
CA GLN A 649 17.45 5.25 -42.74
C GLN A 649 18.45 5.10 -41.57
N PRO A 650 19.79 5.06 -41.83
CA PRO A 650 20.77 4.50 -40.90
C PRO A 650 20.95 5.32 -39.60
N ARG A 651 21.33 4.61 -38.53
CA ARG A 651 21.55 4.99 -37.10
C ARG A 651 22.09 6.38 -36.74
N THR A 652 22.63 7.15 -37.67
CA THR A 652 23.18 8.49 -37.43
C THR A 652 22.22 9.63 -37.76
N ALA A 653 21.07 9.36 -38.42
CA ALA A 653 20.09 10.36 -38.84
C ALA A 653 18.69 10.20 -38.20
N GLU A 654 18.60 9.50 -37.05
CA GLU A 654 17.32 9.07 -36.45
C GLU A 654 16.74 10.04 -35.40
N ALA A 655 17.45 11.11 -35.04
CA ALA A 655 17.03 12.08 -34.03
C ALA A 655 16.42 13.34 -34.66
N LEU A 656 15.55 14.03 -33.92
CA LEU A 656 15.07 15.37 -34.29
C LEU A 656 16.26 16.30 -34.58
N ASP A 657 16.09 17.19 -35.56
CA ASP A 657 17.15 18.11 -35.98
C ASP A 657 17.57 19.01 -34.81
N ARG A 658 18.89 19.18 -34.68
CA ARG A 658 19.50 19.96 -33.61
C ARG A 658 19.34 21.46 -33.84
N ASP A 659 19.22 21.88 -35.09
CA ASP A 659 19.18 23.29 -35.48
C ASP A 659 17.76 23.89 -35.42
N HIS A 660 16.75 23.03 -35.24
CA HIS A 660 15.35 23.41 -35.18
C HIS A 660 14.81 23.37 -33.74
N VAL A 661 13.85 24.25 -33.45
CA VAL A 661 13.09 24.25 -32.20
C VAL A 661 11.74 23.64 -32.46
N TYR A 662 11.35 22.64 -31.68
CA TYR A 662 10.07 21.95 -31.85
C TYR A 662 9.06 22.38 -30.80
N ARG A 663 7.79 22.38 -31.19
CA ARG A 663 6.65 22.57 -30.30
C ARG A 663 5.73 21.36 -30.35
N TYR A 664 5.13 21.05 -29.22
CA TYR A 664 4.05 20.07 -29.16
C TYR A 664 2.89 20.49 -30.08
N THR A 665 2.38 19.53 -30.85
CA THR A 665 1.15 19.67 -31.63
C THR A 665 0.18 18.55 -31.26
N ARG A 666 -1.10 18.79 -31.48
CA ARG A 666 -2.14 17.77 -31.24
C ARG A 666 -2.04 16.59 -32.21
N GLY A 667 -1.31 16.77 -33.31
CA GLY A 667 -1.15 15.78 -34.37
C GLY A 667 -2.35 15.71 -35.31
N ASN A 668 -2.12 15.07 -36.46
CA ASN A 668 -3.13 14.82 -37.47
C ASN A 668 -3.65 13.38 -37.40
N CYS A 669 -4.79 13.10 -38.02
CA CYS A 669 -5.30 11.74 -38.11
C CYS A 669 -4.44 10.94 -39.10
N VAL A 670 -4.12 9.68 -38.80
CA VAL A 670 -3.08 8.96 -39.55
C VAL A 670 -3.59 7.65 -40.13
N THR A 671 -3.31 7.42 -41.41
CA THR A 671 -3.53 6.13 -42.09
C THR A 671 -2.29 5.27 -42.12
#